data_AF-A0A833WR21-F1
#
_entry.id   AF-A0A833WR21-F1
#
_cell.length_a   1.000
_cell.length_b   1.000
_cell.length_c   1.000
_cell.angle_alpha   90.00
_cell.angle_beta   90.00
_cell.angle_gamma   90.00
#
_symmetry.space_group_name_H-M   'P 1'
#
loop_
_entity.id
_entity.type
_entity.pdbx_description
1 polymer ?
#
loop_
_entity_poly.entity_id
_entity_poly.type
_entity_poly.pdbx_seq_one_letter_code
_entity_poly.pdbx_strand_id
1 'polypeptide(L)'
;MIKIPEASIITLDTYKRDLHVGEAFDLSENFNGRVGDEQVPLVIKFLERGKTQQFEDGLVPFISGFVGDRLNDDNVVNADTGVGVSYTGTRSDIVGMGMVKMNLPGTMFPQEGWFYGFLGLETPDHSKRVSTFNVWFHVYNGNPDMFVNKEPFRTELQKLIDSFTTDIANTEKDALTVIAEYKKKFQDVITEYQQKFQGVVDNATWLTDQLDVIQAKINSSDIATKSELEQALLQMNKDIFESLKQKADKTYIDNYLAKITYVPTTFVDLDALKAKYPSGANGLYITADTGHKYIWNGSEWKDSGAYQAEGLADGSVTIDKLNNNAFTYVSSDNMAFNRTALSKGFNNYEKLKFEVGTISGADGSDVEANNTVRTVLGAMNYQGIAVFNFNSSKYQWKLAQYDASKKFVKFLTDWNVGQNNHIEFESGKYYRLLASTIDGSKIDIDDTSLNVKVASLSNKMIYNLGDLSRSFEHMITIGGGAEPEISVDKSQNIKITMPTTSLTMFDGLGSNVAVSPVTYKGVTYTLAHGNVLVWNLQKNTIDVQAISDNRDKLNIVLADNIYGQINNGFFSQFYDRKIARNDVGYQINIAGNNHPSFVSNSDNSLDVIMPNSSLFYFNHFGKQIKVSDSKYYSKAINLPTNSVLLWNFDTNEIVVQAQEAERPVNSIILANNIYKHVTSGYFEQYFDQQFGPEYADSYRAYAEQDIAYNDQDITVVGDELWIGMQSAPNHDAAHTGQIIRLNRNLKQVGRYVHNLGHLNTMDYCANNDTLLIGNSSDEKSAVPEIILIPNVSKLKVNPDWPLIDYNSSAVIKIQFPDISPMGVGAVFGETPDVAYLLIGGAPGMNSVVKIELGMGTSDLSSAGYGTFIKDTDGYNGTAQYVRRYYGRTMEVNQGATFYNGKIYGAFSRSKPHFAKITLHEPQLTNHDGFYSIEDWTIADYGTEPNGMVIYDGLYMRTTFDGKLVDMPLSNRQGGQANIGKTVKMPFRGSNIQVTPTSPVTDLYVEVVDGQNFNVKSVSEKTGTCNWSAAID
;
A
#
# COMPACT_ATOMS: atom_id res chain seq x y z
N MET A 1 -66.08 -59.43 21.10
CA MET A 1 -64.64 -59.57 20.82
C MET A 1 -64.45 -59.47 19.31
N ILE A 2 -64.09 -58.28 18.84
CA ILE A 2 -63.64 -58.09 17.45
C ILE A 2 -62.13 -58.31 17.49
N LYS A 3 -61.63 -59.29 16.73
CA LYS A 3 -60.19 -59.48 16.52
C LYS A 3 -59.66 -58.21 15.83
N ILE A 4 -58.84 -57.43 16.52
CA ILE A 4 -58.06 -56.37 15.89
C ILE A 4 -56.97 -57.11 15.08
N PRO A 5 -56.90 -56.96 13.75
CA PRO A 5 -55.78 -57.51 12.98
C PRO A 5 -54.50 -56.82 13.48
N GLU A 6 -53.41 -57.58 13.61
CA GLU A 6 -52.08 -56.99 13.80
C GLU A 6 -51.86 -55.94 12.71
N ALA A 7 -51.45 -54.72 13.08
CA ALA A 7 -51.19 -53.64 12.15
C ALA A 7 -50.16 -54.10 11.11
N SER A 8 -50.65 -54.46 9.93
CA SER A 8 -49.81 -54.90 8.81
C SER A 8 -49.20 -53.66 8.16
N ILE A 9 -47.87 -53.60 8.13
CA ILE A 9 -47.15 -52.52 7.45
C ILE A 9 -47.43 -52.64 5.95
N ILE A 10 -48.03 -51.60 5.36
CA ILE A 10 -48.29 -51.52 3.91
C ILE A 10 -46.94 -51.53 3.19
N THR A 11 -46.73 -52.53 2.34
CA THR A 11 -45.47 -52.71 1.60
C THR A 11 -45.74 -52.63 0.10
N LEU A 12 -45.07 -51.70 -0.58
CA LEU A 12 -45.25 -51.44 -2.02
C LEU A 12 -43.89 -51.46 -2.73
N ASP A 13 -43.84 -52.02 -3.94
CA ASP A 13 -42.64 -52.02 -4.78
C ASP A 13 -42.75 -50.93 -5.87
N THR A 14 -41.68 -50.14 -6.06
CA THR A 14 -41.58 -49.17 -7.16
C THR A 14 -41.23 -49.84 -8.50
N TYR A 15 -40.81 -51.11 -8.47
CA TYR A 15 -40.59 -51.92 -9.67
C TYR A 15 -41.89 -52.55 -10.16
N LYS A 16 -42.37 -52.10 -11.33
CA LYS A 16 -43.59 -52.58 -11.96
C LYS A 16 -43.32 -53.87 -12.74
N ARG A 17 -43.54 -55.03 -12.12
CA ARG A 17 -43.51 -56.33 -12.81
C ARG A 17 -44.92 -56.61 -13.34
N ASP A 18 -45.07 -56.79 -14.65
CA ASP A 18 -46.35 -57.20 -15.24
C ASP A 18 -46.71 -58.60 -14.73
N LEU A 19 -47.69 -58.67 -13.83
CA LEU A 19 -48.25 -59.89 -13.26
C LEU A 19 -49.63 -60.23 -13.82
N HIS A 20 -50.08 -59.56 -14.90
CA HIS A 20 -51.40 -59.78 -15.52
C HIS A 20 -52.57 -59.64 -14.53
N VAL A 21 -52.44 -58.74 -13.56
CA VAL A 21 -53.53 -58.28 -12.70
C VAL A 21 -53.67 -56.78 -12.93
N GLY A 22 -54.70 -56.40 -13.69
CA GLY A 22 -55.05 -55.02 -13.97
C GLY A 22 -55.76 -54.32 -12.80
N GLU A 23 -55.44 -54.68 -11.56
CA GLU A 23 -56.20 -54.24 -10.38
C GLU A 23 -55.32 -53.35 -9.50
N ALA A 24 -55.82 -52.15 -9.17
CA ALA A 24 -55.21 -51.28 -8.18
C ALA A 24 -55.22 -51.96 -6.80
N PHE A 25 -54.15 -51.79 -6.02
CA PHE A 25 -54.04 -52.41 -4.70
C PHE A 25 -55.02 -51.75 -3.71
N ASP A 26 -55.91 -52.56 -3.13
CA ASP A 26 -56.80 -52.13 -2.07
C ASP A 26 -56.03 -51.94 -0.76
N LEU A 27 -56.04 -50.71 -0.24
CA LEU A 27 -55.46 -50.36 1.06
C LEU A 27 -56.54 -50.10 2.12
N SER A 28 -57.83 -50.25 1.80
CA SER A 28 -58.94 -49.89 2.68
C SER A 28 -59.03 -50.72 3.97
N GLU A 29 -58.44 -51.92 4.02
CA GLU A 29 -58.30 -52.67 5.27
C GLU A 29 -57.17 -52.12 6.18
N ASN A 30 -56.22 -51.38 5.62
CA ASN A 30 -55.03 -50.89 6.30
C ASN A 30 -55.05 -49.39 6.61
N PHE A 31 -55.68 -48.58 5.75
CA PHE A 31 -55.73 -47.13 5.89
C PHE A 31 -56.99 -46.57 5.24
N ASN A 32 -57.67 -45.65 5.92
CA ASN A 32 -58.76 -44.85 5.36
C ASN A 32 -58.64 -43.42 5.88
N GLY A 33 -58.94 -42.44 5.02
CA GLY A 33 -58.93 -41.02 5.37
C GLY A 33 -60.30 -40.50 5.83
N ARG A 34 -60.34 -39.25 6.28
CA ARG A 34 -61.59 -38.52 6.57
C ARG A 34 -61.43 -37.06 6.17
N VAL A 35 -62.53 -36.47 5.68
CA VAL A 35 -62.55 -35.06 5.28
C VAL A 35 -62.22 -34.17 6.46
N GLY A 36 -61.16 -33.35 6.31
CA GLY A 36 -60.71 -32.37 7.29
C GLY A 36 -59.75 -32.87 8.37
N ASP A 37 -59.37 -34.15 8.38
CA ASP A 37 -58.36 -34.66 9.34
C ASP A 37 -56.95 -34.13 9.01
N GLU A 38 -56.32 -33.43 9.96
CA GLU A 38 -55.00 -32.81 9.79
C GLU A 38 -53.88 -33.71 10.35
N GLN A 39 -52.73 -33.76 9.65
CA GLN A 39 -51.54 -34.57 10.01
C GLN A 39 -51.80 -36.08 10.17
N VAL A 40 -52.63 -36.68 9.30
CA VAL A 40 -52.94 -38.11 9.34
C VAL A 40 -51.72 -38.95 8.92
N PRO A 41 -51.16 -39.82 9.79
CA PRO A 41 -49.97 -40.58 9.46
C PRO A 41 -50.27 -41.79 8.56
N LEU A 42 -49.74 -41.77 7.34
CA LEU A 42 -49.70 -42.92 6.43
C LEU A 42 -48.29 -43.52 6.39
N VAL A 43 -48.15 -44.78 6.81
CA VAL A 43 -46.86 -45.48 6.89
C VAL A 43 -46.73 -46.50 5.78
N ILE A 44 -45.69 -46.38 4.94
CA ILE A 44 -45.44 -47.23 3.79
C ILE A 44 -44.01 -47.73 3.82
N LYS A 45 -43.80 -49.03 3.53
CA LYS A 45 -42.49 -49.60 3.22
C LYS A 45 -42.31 -49.72 1.72
N PHE A 46 -41.35 -49.00 1.16
CA PHE A 46 -40.97 -49.08 -0.24
C PHE A 46 -39.90 -50.16 -0.48
N LEU A 47 -40.15 -50.97 -1.49
CA LEU A 47 -39.19 -51.88 -2.09
C LEU A 47 -38.80 -51.37 -3.48
N GLU A 48 -37.58 -51.68 -3.90
CA GLU A 48 -37.13 -51.57 -5.29
C GLU A 48 -36.64 -52.94 -5.73
N ARG A 49 -37.35 -53.55 -6.69
CA ARG A 49 -37.04 -54.89 -7.23
C ARG A 49 -36.97 -55.96 -6.12
N GLY A 50 -37.90 -55.89 -5.17
CA GLY A 50 -38.00 -56.80 -4.03
C GLY A 50 -36.98 -56.56 -2.92
N LYS A 51 -36.14 -55.52 -3.00
CA LYS A 51 -35.18 -55.12 -1.96
C LYS A 51 -35.62 -53.84 -1.27
N THR A 52 -35.26 -53.67 -0.01
CA THR A 52 -35.56 -52.45 0.76
C THR A 52 -34.96 -51.19 0.10
N GLN A 53 -35.77 -50.15 -0.10
CA GLN A 53 -35.33 -48.86 -0.63
C GLN A 53 -34.29 -48.18 0.28
N GLN A 54 -33.20 -47.64 -0.29
CA GLN A 54 -32.10 -47.03 0.47
C GLN A 54 -32.14 -45.49 0.57
N PHE A 55 -33.00 -44.80 -0.20
CA PHE A 55 -33.18 -43.32 -0.20
C PHE A 55 -31.91 -42.46 -0.42
N GLU A 56 -30.78 -43.05 -0.89
CA GLU A 56 -29.48 -42.37 -1.02
C GLU A 56 -29.44 -41.23 -2.07
N ASP A 57 -30.38 -41.23 -3.01
CA ASP A 57 -30.45 -40.26 -4.13
C ASP A 57 -31.20 -38.96 -3.79
N GLY A 58 -31.49 -38.71 -2.50
CA GLY A 58 -32.23 -37.53 -2.07
C GLY A 58 -33.73 -37.53 -2.38
N LEU A 59 -34.27 -38.72 -2.64
CA LEU A 59 -35.69 -38.97 -2.88
C LEU A 59 -36.53 -38.77 -1.60
N VAL A 60 -37.71 -38.17 -1.75
CA VAL A 60 -38.74 -37.96 -0.72
C VAL A 60 -40.05 -38.62 -1.14
N PRO A 61 -40.92 -39.04 -0.20
CA PRO A 61 -42.18 -39.69 -0.55
C PRO A 61 -43.21 -38.72 -1.12
N PHE A 62 -43.99 -39.19 -2.08
CA PHE A 62 -45.16 -38.45 -2.56
C PHE A 62 -46.36 -39.38 -2.74
N ILE A 63 -47.56 -38.80 -2.73
CA ILE A 63 -48.82 -39.43 -3.09
C ILE A 63 -49.59 -38.49 -4.03
N SER A 64 -50.19 -39.03 -5.08
CA SER A 64 -50.96 -38.26 -6.05
C SER A 64 -52.12 -39.08 -6.58
N GLY A 65 -53.31 -38.49 -6.68
CA GLY A 65 -54.51 -39.18 -7.13
C GLY A 65 -55.74 -38.29 -7.14
N PHE A 66 -56.90 -38.93 -7.12
CA PHE A 66 -58.21 -38.28 -7.07
C PHE A 66 -59.02 -38.82 -5.91
N VAL A 67 -59.86 -37.98 -5.29
CA VAL A 67 -60.87 -38.40 -4.29
C VAL A 67 -62.27 -38.16 -4.86
N GLY A 68 -63.13 -39.19 -4.92
CA GLY A 68 -64.45 -39.11 -5.55
C GLY A 68 -65.47 -40.17 -5.13
N ASP A 69 -66.76 -39.90 -5.35
CA ASP A 69 -67.89 -40.63 -4.76
C ASP A 69 -68.09 -42.09 -5.25
N ARG A 70 -67.40 -42.54 -6.31
CA ARG A 70 -67.60 -43.89 -6.89
C ARG A 70 -66.32 -44.50 -7.46
N LEU A 71 -66.07 -45.76 -7.08
CA LEU A 71 -65.34 -46.73 -7.89
C LEU A 71 -66.32 -47.24 -8.97
N ASN A 72 -65.98 -47.15 -10.25
CA ASN A 72 -66.74 -47.81 -11.32
C ASN A 72 -66.55 -49.34 -11.28
N ASP A 73 -67.21 -50.10 -12.17
CA ASP A 73 -67.12 -51.59 -12.20
C ASP A 73 -65.67 -52.13 -12.37
N ASP A 74 -64.72 -51.26 -12.69
CA ASP A 74 -63.29 -51.53 -12.84
C ASP A 74 -62.43 -50.98 -11.66
N ASN A 75 -63.04 -50.57 -10.54
CA ASN A 75 -62.37 -49.98 -9.37
C ASN A 75 -61.54 -48.71 -9.64
N VAL A 76 -62.03 -47.82 -10.51
CA VAL A 76 -61.40 -46.52 -10.87
C VAL A 76 -62.32 -45.35 -10.51
N VAL A 77 -61.75 -44.25 -10.00
CA VAL A 77 -62.47 -42.97 -9.80
C VAL A 77 -62.48 -42.19 -11.13
N ASN A 78 -63.66 -41.86 -11.64
CA ASN A 78 -63.80 -41.13 -12.91
C ASN A 78 -63.43 -39.64 -12.74
N ALA A 79 -62.79 -39.04 -13.75
CA ALA A 79 -62.30 -37.67 -13.73
C ALA A 79 -63.40 -36.61 -13.56
N ASP A 80 -64.65 -36.96 -13.88
CA ASP A 80 -65.80 -36.05 -13.80
C ASP A 80 -66.31 -35.82 -12.37
N THR A 81 -65.93 -36.67 -11.40
CA THR A 81 -66.37 -36.55 -9.99
C THR A 81 -65.21 -36.55 -8.98
N GLY A 82 -63.96 -36.68 -9.45
CA GLY A 82 -62.77 -36.75 -8.61
C GLY A 82 -62.09 -35.39 -8.44
N VAL A 83 -61.80 -35.00 -7.19
CA VAL A 83 -60.93 -33.84 -6.91
C VAL A 83 -59.49 -34.32 -6.87
N GLY A 84 -58.63 -33.71 -7.70
CA GLY A 84 -57.21 -34.01 -7.74
C GLY A 84 -56.52 -33.61 -6.43
N VAL A 85 -55.74 -34.52 -5.86
CA VAL A 85 -55.00 -34.33 -4.61
C VAL A 85 -53.57 -34.81 -4.77
N SER A 86 -52.65 -34.12 -4.11
CA SER A 86 -51.25 -34.48 -4.08
C SER A 86 -50.60 -34.04 -2.78
N TYR A 87 -49.65 -34.83 -2.31
CA TYR A 87 -48.76 -34.49 -1.21
C TYR A 87 -47.34 -34.92 -1.58
N THR A 88 -46.37 -34.03 -1.35
CA THR A 88 -44.94 -34.33 -1.43
C THR A 88 -44.35 -34.08 -0.05
N GLY A 89 -43.75 -35.12 0.50
CA GLY A 89 -43.12 -35.09 1.81
C GLY A 89 -41.71 -34.53 1.78
N THR A 90 -41.03 -34.62 2.93
CA THR A 90 -39.63 -34.21 3.05
C THR A 90 -38.77 -35.36 3.56
N ARG A 91 -37.45 -35.13 3.69
CA ARG A 91 -36.54 -36.13 4.26
C ARG A 91 -36.86 -36.49 5.72
N SER A 92 -37.57 -35.64 6.47
CA SER A 92 -37.99 -35.97 7.84
C SER A 92 -39.04 -37.08 7.90
N ASP A 93 -39.72 -37.36 6.77
CA ASP A 93 -40.74 -38.40 6.69
C ASP A 93 -40.13 -39.80 6.53
N ILE A 94 -38.81 -39.90 6.31
CA ILE A 94 -38.10 -41.17 6.18
C ILE A 94 -37.77 -41.69 7.58
N VAL A 95 -38.31 -42.86 7.93
CA VAL A 95 -38.12 -43.48 9.25
C VAL A 95 -37.06 -44.59 9.24
N GLY A 96 -36.46 -44.88 8.09
CA GLY A 96 -35.39 -45.87 7.90
C GLY A 96 -35.88 -47.25 7.44
N MET A 97 -34.96 -48.16 7.09
CA MET A 97 -35.28 -49.52 6.63
C MET A 97 -36.30 -49.59 5.47
N GLY A 98 -36.25 -48.65 4.53
CA GLY A 98 -37.17 -48.56 3.39
C GLY A 98 -38.54 -47.97 3.74
N MET A 99 -38.77 -47.50 4.95
CA MET A 99 -40.07 -47.01 5.41
C MET A 99 -40.15 -45.48 5.44
N VAL A 100 -41.34 -44.98 5.15
CA VAL A 100 -41.73 -43.57 5.32
C VAL A 100 -42.99 -43.46 6.17
N LYS A 101 -43.13 -42.35 6.87
CA LYS A 101 -44.33 -41.91 7.58
C LYS A 101 -44.73 -40.53 7.07
N MET A 102 -45.71 -40.48 6.17
CA MET A 102 -46.23 -39.23 5.62
C MET A 102 -47.34 -38.71 6.53
N ASN A 103 -47.20 -37.50 7.08
CA ASN A 103 -48.27 -36.86 7.85
C ASN A 103 -49.12 -36.02 6.89
N LEU A 104 -50.18 -36.62 6.36
CA LEU A 104 -51.02 -36.03 5.32
C LEU A 104 -51.80 -34.82 5.88
N PRO A 105 -51.80 -33.66 5.20
CA PRO A 105 -52.48 -32.46 5.68
C PRO A 105 -54.00 -32.56 5.53
N GLY A 106 -54.76 -31.72 6.24
CA GLY A 106 -56.23 -31.70 6.21
C GLY A 106 -56.82 -31.47 4.81
N THR A 107 -56.06 -30.81 3.94
CA THR A 107 -56.41 -30.58 2.53
C THR A 107 -56.27 -31.81 1.64
N MET A 108 -55.64 -32.89 2.12
CA MET A 108 -55.43 -34.12 1.34
C MET A 108 -56.75 -34.85 1.04
N PHE A 109 -57.78 -34.64 1.86
CA PHE A 109 -59.08 -35.28 1.74
C PHE A 109 -60.19 -34.23 1.63
N PRO A 110 -60.36 -33.60 0.44
CA PRO A 110 -61.25 -32.46 0.26
C PRO A 110 -62.74 -32.83 0.24
N GLN A 111 -63.09 -34.09 -0.02
CA GLN A 111 -64.46 -34.59 -0.09
C GLN A 111 -64.56 -36.06 0.33
N GLU A 112 -65.77 -36.51 0.69
CA GLU A 112 -66.06 -37.92 0.99
C GLU A 112 -65.98 -38.76 -0.30
N GLY A 113 -65.64 -40.05 -0.20
CA GLY A 113 -65.60 -40.98 -1.33
C GLY A 113 -64.42 -41.95 -1.25
N TRP A 114 -63.78 -42.20 -2.40
CA TRP A 114 -62.62 -43.09 -2.54
C TRP A 114 -61.44 -42.33 -3.08
N PHE A 115 -60.26 -42.51 -2.47
CA PHE A 115 -58.99 -42.15 -3.08
C PHE A 115 -58.62 -43.20 -4.12
N TYR A 116 -58.23 -42.78 -5.32
CA TYR A 116 -57.58 -43.62 -6.33
C TYR A 116 -56.38 -42.87 -6.91
N GLY A 117 -55.20 -43.48 -6.84
CA GLY A 117 -53.96 -42.83 -7.26
C GLY A 117 -52.77 -43.72 -7.07
N PHE A 118 -51.58 -43.15 -6.95
CA PHE A 118 -50.35 -43.89 -6.69
C PHE A 118 -49.46 -43.16 -5.71
N LEU A 119 -48.57 -43.92 -5.09
CA LEU A 119 -47.52 -43.41 -4.23
C LEU A 119 -46.18 -43.54 -4.93
N GLY A 120 -45.18 -42.84 -4.46
CA GLY A 120 -43.85 -42.95 -5.03
C GLY A 120 -42.81 -42.15 -4.30
N LEU A 121 -41.66 -42.07 -4.94
CA LEU A 121 -40.50 -41.34 -4.47
C LEU A 121 -40.04 -40.38 -5.57
N GLU A 122 -39.76 -39.13 -5.20
CA GLU A 122 -39.27 -38.11 -6.13
C GLU A 122 -38.19 -37.24 -5.50
N THR A 123 -37.34 -36.61 -6.31
CA THR A 123 -36.45 -35.55 -5.81
C THR A 123 -37.25 -34.26 -5.59
N PRO A 124 -36.87 -33.38 -4.63
CA PRO A 124 -37.61 -32.14 -4.37
C PRO A 124 -37.73 -31.18 -5.56
N ASP A 125 -36.83 -31.29 -6.54
CA ASP A 125 -36.82 -30.53 -7.80
C ASP A 125 -37.57 -31.26 -8.94
N HIS A 126 -38.20 -32.40 -8.67
CA HIS A 126 -38.86 -33.30 -9.60
C HIS A 126 -37.99 -33.86 -10.75
N SER A 127 -36.66 -33.73 -10.68
CA SER A 127 -35.73 -34.22 -11.71
C SER A 127 -35.69 -35.75 -11.83
N LYS A 128 -36.06 -36.48 -10.76
CA LYS A 128 -36.20 -37.95 -10.75
C LYS A 128 -37.47 -38.36 -10.03
N ARG A 129 -38.29 -39.23 -10.65
CA ARG A 129 -39.56 -39.72 -10.08
C ARG A 129 -39.79 -41.20 -10.37
N VAL A 130 -40.14 -41.96 -9.34
CA VAL A 130 -40.53 -43.38 -9.43
C VAL A 130 -41.85 -43.59 -8.69
N SER A 131 -42.77 -44.37 -9.27
CA SER A 131 -44.11 -44.60 -8.70
C SER A 131 -44.40 -46.08 -8.51
N THR A 132 -45.27 -46.40 -7.56
CA THR A 132 -45.88 -47.71 -7.38
C THR A 132 -46.95 -47.95 -8.45
N PHE A 133 -47.58 -49.12 -8.39
CA PHE A 133 -48.91 -49.32 -8.98
C PHE A 133 -49.96 -48.45 -8.28
N ASN A 134 -51.11 -48.32 -8.94
CA ASN A 134 -52.23 -47.60 -8.38
C ASN A 134 -52.75 -48.30 -7.11
N VAL A 135 -53.25 -47.51 -6.18
CA VAL A 135 -53.85 -47.93 -4.92
C VAL A 135 -55.19 -47.22 -4.73
N TRP A 136 -56.04 -47.78 -3.88
CA TRP A 136 -57.27 -47.13 -3.47
C TRP A 136 -57.62 -47.37 -2.00
N PHE A 137 -58.33 -46.42 -1.38
CA PHE A 137 -58.83 -46.52 0.00
C PHE A 137 -60.00 -45.54 0.24
N HIS A 138 -60.78 -45.74 1.31
CA HIS A 138 -61.97 -44.93 1.59
C HIS A 138 -61.62 -43.60 2.28
N VAL A 139 -62.34 -42.53 1.92
CA VAL A 139 -62.32 -41.22 2.58
C VAL A 139 -63.72 -40.93 3.14
N TYR A 140 -63.87 -40.96 4.46
CA TYR A 140 -65.17 -40.77 5.12
C TYR A 140 -65.57 -39.29 5.29
N ASN A 141 -66.87 -39.00 5.39
CA ASN A 141 -67.37 -37.65 5.70
C ASN A 141 -66.93 -37.12 7.07
N GLY A 142 -66.87 -35.79 7.19
CA GLY A 142 -66.69 -35.09 8.46
C GLY A 142 -67.55 -33.83 8.57
N ASN A 143 -68.78 -33.90 9.07
CA ASN A 143 -69.43 -32.76 9.79
C ASN A 143 -70.72 -33.19 10.52
N PRO A 144 -71.08 -32.59 11.69
CA PRO A 144 -71.55 -31.20 11.78
C PRO A 144 -71.02 -30.42 13.01
N ASP A 145 -70.94 -29.08 12.90
CA ASP A 145 -70.64 -28.08 13.94
C ASP A 145 -69.17 -27.92 14.34
N MET A 146 -68.48 -26.99 13.67
CA MET A 146 -67.57 -25.99 14.28
C MET A 146 -67.28 -24.89 13.24
N PHE A 147 -68.18 -23.90 13.15
CA PHE A 147 -67.88 -22.62 12.51
C PHE A 147 -66.86 -21.86 13.37
N VAL A 148 -65.64 -21.66 12.87
CA VAL A 148 -64.92 -20.40 13.11
C VAL A 148 -64.42 -19.90 11.76
N ASN A 149 -65.18 -18.94 11.25
CA ASN A 149 -64.89 -18.11 10.11
C ASN A 149 -63.56 -17.34 10.34
N LYS A 150 -62.65 -17.31 9.36
CA LYS A 150 -61.85 -16.13 8.99
C LYS A 150 -60.95 -16.38 7.75
N GLU A 151 -61.47 -15.91 6.62
CA GLU A 151 -60.75 -15.32 5.47
C GLU A 151 -60.08 -16.23 4.41
N PRO A 152 -60.04 -15.76 3.15
CA PRO A 152 -60.39 -16.56 1.99
C PRO A 152 -59.21 -17.33 1.42
N PHE A 153 -59.54 -18.38 0.67
CA PHE A 153 -58.67 -19.08 -0.28
C PHE A 153 -57.67 -18.11 -0.94
N ARG A 154 -56.40 -18.19 -0.53
CA ARG A 154 -55.30 -17.64 -1.31
C ARG A 154 -54.94 -18.69 -2.35
N THR A 155 -55.18 -18.37 -3.62
CA THR A 155 -54.65 -19.16 -4.74
C THR A 155 -53.12 -19.22 -4.62
N GLU A 156 -52.46 -20.23 -5.22
CA GLU A 156 -50.99 -20.28 -5.25
C GLU A 156 -50.39 -18.98 -5.81
N LEU A 157 -51.11 -18.32 -6.72
CA LEU A 157 -50.78 -16.98 -7.21
C LEU A 157 -50.84 -15.91 -6.09
N GLN A 158 -51.82 -15.96 -5.19
CA GLN A 158 -51.91 -15.01 -4.08
C GLN A 158 -50.83 -15.27 -3.02
N LYS A 159 -50.44 -16.52 -2.76
CA LYS A 159 -49.28 -16.83 -1.91
C LYS A 159 -47.97 -16.33 -2.52
N LEU A 160 -47.81 -16.48 -3.83
CA LEU A 160 -46.67 -15.94 -4.57
C LEU A 160 -46.66 -14.40 -4.59
N ILE A 161 -47.83 -13.76 -4.74
CA ILE A 161 -47.96 -12.30 -4.62
C ILE A 161 -47.63 -11.84 -3.20
N ASP A 162 -48.06 -12.56 -2.17
CA ASP A 162 -47.74 -12.21 -0.77
C ASP A 162 -46.26 -12.44 -0.46
N SER A 163 -45.63 -13.50 -1.02
CA SER A 163 -44.19 -13.71 -0.90
C SER A 163 -43.42 -12.61 -1.62
N PHE A 164 -43.80 -12.26 -2.85
CA PHE A 164 -43.19 -11.13 -3.56
C PHE A 164 -43.43 -9.80 -2.85
N THR A 165 -44.60 -9.58 -2.26
CA THR A 165 -44.87 -8.36 -1.48
C THR A 165 -44.02 -8.31 -0.21
N THR A 166 -43.83 -9.45 0.44
CA THR A 166 -42.95 -9.59 1.63
C THR A 166 -41.49 -9.41 1.26
N ASP A 167 -41.04 -9.99 0.15
CA ASP A 167 -39.68 -9.86 -0.36
C ASP A 167 -39.40 -8.42 -0.81
N ILE A 168 -40.36 -7.75 -1.45
CA ILE A 168 -40.27 -6.32 -1.78
C ILE A 168 -40.19 -5.49 -0.51
N ALA A 169 -41.04 -5.74 0.50
CA ALA A 169 -41.01 -5.00 1.76
C ALA A 169 -39.72 -5.23 2.56
N ASN A 170 -39.18 -6.45 2.54
CA ASN A 170 -37.88 -6.77 3.16
C ASN A 170 -36.73 -6.13 2.38
N THR A 171 -36.77 -6.16 1.05
CA THR A 171 -35.78 -5.48 0.20
C THR A 171 -35.82 -3.97 0.40
N GLU A 172 -37.01 -3.38 0.56
CA GLU A 172 -37.17 -1.97 0.89
C GLU A 172 -36.63 -1.65 2.28
N LYS A 173 -36.89 -2.50 3.28
CA LYS A 173 -36.34 -2.35 4.64
C LYS A 173 -34.82 -2.49 4.68
N ASP A 174 -34.27 -3.44 3.93
CA ASP A 174 -32.83 -3.66 3.81
C ASP A 174 -32.18 -2.49 3.07
N ALA A 175 -32.79 -2.02 1.98
CA ALA A 175 -32.36 -0.81 1.27
C ALA A 175 -32.45 0.44 2.16
N LEU A 176 -33.50 0.61 2.95
CA LEU A 176 -33.64 1.71 3.91
C LEU A 176 -32.63 1.62 5.05
N THR A 177 -32.26 0.41 5.48
CA THR A 177 -31.21 0.17 6.48
C THR A 177 -29.84 0.55 5.92
N VAL A 178 -29.54 0.13 4.68
CA VAL A 178 -28.33 0.53 3.96
C VAL A 178 -28.31 2.05 3.76
N ILE A 179 -29.41 2.66 3.31
CA ILE A 179 -29.52 4.13 3.15
C ILE A 179 -29.32 4.86 4.49
N ALA A 180 -29.86 4.33 5.59
CA ALA A 180 -29.65 4.91 6.92
C ALA A 180 -28.18 4.79 7.38
N GLU A 181 -27.52 3.67 7.08
CA GLU A 181 -26.09 3.47 7.33
C GLU A 181 -25.23 4.42 6.51
N TYR A 182 -25.50 4.57 5.20
CA TYR A 182 -24.81 5.53 4.34
C TYR A 182 -25.09 6.97 4.78
N LYS A 183 -26.33 7.32 5.16
CA LYS A 183 -26.66 8.65 5.68
C LYS A 183 -25.89 8.96 6.97
N LYS A 184 -25.73 7.98 7.85
CA LYS A 184 -24.91 8.11 9.05
C LYS A 184 -23.43 8.29 8.68
N LYS A 185 -22.88 7.48 7.77
CA LYS A 185 -21.50 7.64 7.28
C LYS A 185 -21.27 9.03 6.66
N PHE A 186 -22.21 9.53 5.86
CA PHE A 186 -22.16 10.90 5.33
C PHE A 186 -22.21 11.96 6.42
N GLN A 187 -23.03 11.79 7.47
CA GLN A 187 -23.08 12.71 8.60
C GLN A 187 -21.79 12.68 9.45
N ASP A 188 -21.20 11.51 9.64
CA ASP A 188 -19.93 11.34 10.36
C ASP A 188 -18.80 12.03 9.57
N VAL A 189 -18.76 11.83 8.24
CA VAL A 189 -17.83 12.53 7.34
C VAL A 189 -18.04 14.06 7.40
N ILE A 190 -19.29 14.55 7.29
CA ILE A 190 -19.57 15.99 7.40
C ILE A 190 -19.07 16.56 8.74
N THR A 191 -19.29 15.83 9.84
CA THR A 191 -18.84 16.23 11.18
C THR A 191 -17.31 16.28 11.26
N GLU A 192 -16.62 15.27 10.69
CA GLU A 192 -15.16 15.23 10.61
C GLU A 192 -14.60 16.40 9.79
N TYR A 193 -15.20 16.69 8.62
CA TYR A 193 -14.81 17.83 7.79
C TYR A 193 -15.06 19.17 8.49
N GLN A 194 -16.17 19.32 9.22
CA GLN A 194 -16.45 20.51 10.02
C GLN A 194 -15.41 20.70 11.13
N GLN A 195 -15.00 19.63 11.82
CA GLN A 195 -13.95 19.69 12.83
C GLN A 195 -12.58 20.06 12.23
N LYS A 196 -12.22 19.48 11.08
CA LYS A 196 -10.99 19.83 10.35
C LYS A 196 -11.01 21.28 9.87
N PHE A 197 -12.13 21.74 9.32
CA PHE A 197 -12.31 23.13 8.89
C PHE A 197 -12.19 24.09 10.07
N GLN A 198 -12.74 23.75 11.24
CA GLN A 198 -12.56 24.54 12.45
C GLN A 198 -11.09 24.62 12.86
N GLY A 199 -10.33 23.52 12.78
CA GLY A 199 -8.88 23.53 13.03
C GLY A 199 -8.10 24.42 12.06
N VAL A 200 -8.51 24.49 10.78
CA VAL A 200 -7.94 25.43 9.81
C VAL A 200 -8.27 26.88 10.17
N VAL A 201 -9.50 27.17 10.58
CA VAL A 201 -9.91 28.51 11.05
C VAL A 201 -9.12 28.92 12.30
N ASP A 202 -8.90 28.00 13.24
CA ASP A 202 -8.12 28.24 14.46
C ASP A 202 -6.65 28.55 14.11
N ASN A 203 -6.05 27.79 13.19
CA ASN A 203 -4.69 28.03 12.69
C ASN A 203 -4.58 29.37 11.95
N ALA A 204 -5.57 29.73 11.13
CA ALA A 204 -5.59 31.01 10.43
C ALA A 204 -5.71 32.19 11.42
N THR A 205 -6.50 32.01 12.48
CA THR A 205 -6.62 32.99 13.58
C THR A 205 -5.28 33.14 14.31
N TRP A 206 -4.63 32.02 14.65
CA TRP A 206 -3.31 32.05 15.29
C TRP A 206 -2.24 32.72 14.40
N LEU A 207 -2.22 32.44 13.10
CA LEU A 207 -1.31 33.10 12.16
C LEU A 207 -1.58 34.60 12.07
N THR A 208 -2.85 35.01 12.10
CA THR A 208 -3.24 36.42 12.13
C THR A 208 -2.72 37.09 13.40
N ASP A 209 -2.87 36.44 14.56
CA ASP A 209 -2.33 36.93 15.83
C ASP A 209 -0.79 37.04 15.80
N GLN A 210 -0.09 36.09 15.17
CA GLN A 210 1.37 36.16 15.01
C GLN A 210 1.78 37.30 14.07
N LEU A 211 1.04 37.53 12.99
CA LEU A 211 1.29 38.64 12.08
C LEU A 211 1.10 39.98 12.80
N ASP A 212 0.09 40.11 13.67
CA ASP A 212 -0.10 41.30 14.50
C ASP A 212 1.07 41.51 15.47
N VAL A 213 1.60 40.44 16.08
CA VAL A 213 2.80 40.51 16.93
C VAL A 213 4.03 40.96 16.14
N ILE A 214 4.26 40.40 14.95
CA ILE A 214 5.38 40.78 14.09
C ILE A 214 5.24 42.23 13.63
N GLN A 215 4.04 42.63 13.22
CA GLN A 215 3.74 44.00 12.82
C GLN A 215 3.95 44.98 13.98
N ALA A 216 3.56 44.61 15.21
CA ALA A 216 3.83 45.39 16.41
C ALA A 216 5.34 45.53 16.68
N LYS A 217 6.12 44.44 16.55
CA LYS A 217 7.58 44.46 16.71
C LYS A 217 8.30 45.30 15.66
N ILE A 218 7.80 45.30 14.42
CA ILE A 218 8.29 46.17 13.33
C ILE A 218 7.97 47.63 13.67
N ASN A 219 6.74 47.92 14.11
CA ASN A 219 6.30 49.27 14.47
C ASN A 219 7.02 49.82 15.72
N SER A 220 7.43 48.95 16.64
CA SER A 220 8.17 49.31 17.85
C SER A 220 9.70 49.35 17.66
N SER A 221 10.20 49.13 16.44
CA SER A 221 11.65 49.03 16.13
C SER A 221 12.38 47.99 16.99
N ASP A 222 11.71 46.91 17.38
CA ASP A 222 12.30 45.81 18.19
C ASP A 222 13.07 44.80 17.31
N ILE A 223 13.04 44.99 15.98
CA ILE A 223 13.78 44.23 14.98
C ILE A 223 14.67 45.22 14.21
N ALA A 224 15.99 45.00 14.22
CA ALA A 224 16.93 45.85 13.51
C ALA A 224 16.69 45.79 11.99
N THR A 225 16.53 46.95 11.38
CA THR A 225 16.46 47.11 9.93
C THR A 225 17.80 46.75 9.28
N LYS A 226 17.76 46.38 7.99
CA LYS A 226 18.98 46.15 7.19
C LYS A 226 19.96 47.34 7.27
N SER A 227 19.43 48.56 7.27
CA SER A 227 20.25 49.77 7.38
C SER A 227 20.94 49.89 8.74
N GLU A 228 20.28 49.53 9.84
CA GLU A 228 20.88 49.54 11.17
C GLU A 228 21.96 48.47 11.31
N LEU A 229 21.74 47.29 10.73
CA LEU A 229 22.74 46.22 10.69
C LEU A 229 23.96 46.63 9.85
N GLU A 230 23.74 47.24 8.68
CA GLU A 230 24.80 47.76 7.82
C GLU A 230 25.63 48.84 8.52
N GLN A 231 24.99 49.76 9.25
CA GLN A 231 25.71 50.76 10.05
C GLN A 231 26.50 50.14 11.21
N ALA A 232 25.94 49.14 11.90
CA ALA A 232 26.65 48.43 12.96
C ALA A 232 27.89 47.69 12.41
N LEU A 233 27.79 47.06 11.24
CA LEU A 233 28.91 46.43 10.54
C LEU A 233 29.98 47.45 10.13
N LEU A 234 29.57 48.62 9.63
CA LEU A 234 30.49 49.68 9.24
C LEU A 234 31.26 50.23 10.45
N GLN A 235 30.57 50.40 11.58
CA GLN A 235 31.17 50.82 12.84
C GLN A 235 32.10 49.75 13.41
N MET A 236 31.70 48.47 13.40
CA MET A 236 32.53 47.36 13.83
C MET A 236 33.80 47.23 12.99
N ASN A 237 33.71 47.38 11.67
CA ASN A 237 34.88 47.39 10.79
C ASN A 237 35.81 48.56 11.11
N LYS A 238 35.26 49.75 11.35
CA LYS A 238 36.05 50.92 11.76
C LYS A 238 36.79 50.67 13.08
N ASP A 239 36.11 50.09 14.06
CA ASP A 239 36.69 49.76 15.36
C ASP A 239 37.79 48.69 15.25
N ILE A 240 37.57 47.67 14.39
CA ILE A 240 38.60 46.67 14.06
C ILE A 240 39.81 47.35 13.42
N PHE A 241 39.62 48.21 12.42
CA PHE A 241 40.72 48.90 11.75
C PHE A 241 41.51 49.81 12.70
N GLU A 242 40.82 50.54 13.59
CA GLU A 242 41.49 51.36 14.61
C GLU A 242 42.22 50.48 15.65
N SER A 243 41.66 49.32 16.02
CA SER A 243 42.36 48.36 16.90
C SER A 243 43.61 47.76 16.26
N LEU A 244 43.58 47.54 14.93
CA LEU A 244 44.74 47.04 14.17
C LEU A 244 45.84 48.09 14.04
N LYS A 245 45.50 49.38 13.94
CA LYS A 245 46.49 50.49 13.98
C LYS A 245 47.25 50.57 15.31
N GLN A 246 46.66 50.11 16.40
CA GLN A 246 47.30 50.11 17.72
C GLN A 246 48.22 48.90 17.95
N LYS A 247 48.24 47.93 17.04
CA LYS A 247 49.19 46.81 17.09
C LYS A 247 50.55 47.27 16.57
N ALA A 248 51.61 46.83 17.22
CA ALA A 248 52.97 47.12 16.75
C ALA A 248 53.17 46.56 15.33
N ASP A 249 53.79 47.35 14.45
CA ASP A 249 54.05 46.91 13.08
C ASP A 249 55.07 45.76 13.06
N LYS A 250 55.09 45.03 11.94
CA LYS A 250 55.99 43.87 11.75
C LYS A 250 57.45 44.25 11.97
N THR A 251 57.86 45.45 11.59
CA THR A 251 59.25 45.91 11.72
C THR A 251 59.64 46.15 13.17
N TYR A 252 58.74 46.69 13.99
CA TYR A 252 58.93 46.80 15.45
C TYR A 252 59.06 45.41 16.08
N ILE A 253 58.16 44.49 15.73
CA ILE A 253 58.19 43.12 16.25
C ILE A 253 59.47 42.40 15.82
N ASP A 254 59.85 42.47 14.55
CA ASP A 254 61.08 41.86 14.03
C ASP A 254 62.33 42.44 14.72
N ASN A 255 62.38 43.76 14.93
CA ASN A 255 63.49 44.44 15.64
C ASN A 255 63.55 44.08 17.12
N TYR A 256 62.41 43.83 17.75
CA TYR A 256 62.35 43.38 19.15
C TYR A 256 62.76 41.91 19.26
N LEU A 257 62.25 41.04 18.37
CA LEU A 257 62.60 39.62 18.31
C LEU A 257 64.07 39.38 17.96
N ALA A 258 64.66 40.20 17.08
CA ALA A 258 66.09 40.12 16.74
C ALA A 258 67.03 40.40 17.94
N LYS A 259 66.51 41.01 19.01
CA LYS A 259 67.24 41.24 20.26
C LYS A 259 67.08 40.09 21.28
N ILE A 260 66.25 39.10 20.98
CA ILE A 260 66.00 37.93 21.84
C ILE A 260 66.88 36.78 21.36
N THR A 261 67.80 36.33 22.22
CA THR A 261 68.56 35.11 21.97
C THR A 261 67.66 33.89 22.19
N TYR A 262 67.49 33.04 21.18
CA TYR A 262 66.61 31.85 21.24
C TYR A 262 67.20 30.67 22.03
N VAL A 263 68.50 30.73 22.37
CA VAL A 263 69.18 29.74 23.22
C VAL A 263 69.33 30.35 24.61
N PRO A 264 68.66 29.81 25.64
CA PRO A 264 68.88 30.26 27.00
C PRO A 264 70.31 29.99 27.42
N THR A 265 70.91 30.97 28.08
CA THR A 265 72.25 30.78 28.66
C THR A 265 72.10 30.32 30.11
N THR A 266 72.70 29.17 30.42
CA THR A 266 72.62 28.57 31.76
C THR A 266 73.77 29.05 32.64
N PHE A 267 73.44 29.47 33.86
CA PHE A 267 74.34 29.80 34.95
C PHE A 267 74.18 28.78 36.06
N VAL A 268 75.18 28.63 36.93
CA VAL A 268 75.10 27.67 38.03
C VAL A 268 74.02 28.05 39.04
N ASP A 269 73.91 29.33 39.39
CA ASP A 269 72.94 29.90 40.33
C ASP A 269 72.62 31.37 39.96
N LEU A 270 71.68 31.99 40.68
CA LEU A 270 71.28 33.39 40.47
C LEU A 270 72.40 34.40 40.77
N ASP A 271 73.28 34.09 41.73
CA ASP A 271 74.38 34.98 42.11
C ASP A 271 75.44 35.04 41.00
N ALA A 272 75.74 33.91 40.36
CA ALA A 272 76.60 33.85 39.19
C ALA A 272 76.03 34.63 37.99
N LEU A 273 74.71 34.58 37.79
CA LEU A 273 74.02 35.39 36.77
C LEU A 273 74.16 36.90 37.07
N LYS A 274 73.86 37.31 38.32
CA LYS A 274 74.00 38.70 38.78
C LYS A 274 75.45 39.20 38.70
N ALA A 275 76.43 38.36 39.02
CA ALA A 275 77.84 38.72 38.96
C ALA A 275 78.32 38.94 37.51
N LYS A 276 77.87 38.11 36.57
CA LYS A 276 78.20 38.24 35.14
C LYS A 276 77.51 39.46 34.51
N TYR A 277 76.26 39.74 34.90
CA TYR A 277 75.45 40.83 34.35
C TYR A 277 74.86 41.70 35.49
N PRO A 278 75.68 42.52 36.15
CA PRO A 278 75.26 43.29 37.33
C PRO A 278 74.25 44.39 37.03
N SER A 279 74.24 44.92 35.80
CA SER A 279 73.26 45.89 35.29
C SER A 279 72.19 45.26 34.39
N GLY A 280 72.07 43.92 34.42
CA GLY A 280 71.16 43.19 33.58
C GLY A 280 71.66 42.89 32.17
N ALA A 281 70.97 41.98 31.50
CA ALA A 281 71.16 41.68 30.08
C ALA A 281 69.85 41.24 29.45
N ASN A 282 69.67 41.58 28.17
CA ASN A 282 68.50 41.17 27.41
C ASN A 282 68.62 39.68 27.04
N GLY A 283 67.62 38.89 27.42
CA GLY A 283 67.58 37.47 27.11
C GLY A 283 66.91 36.66 28.20
N LEU A 284 66.78 35.35 27.93
CA LEU A 284 66.29 34.38 28.89
C LEU A 284 67.47 33.59 29.48
N TYR A 285 67.59 33.62 30.80
CA TYR A 285 68.69 32.98 31.51
C TYR A 285 68.15 31.89 32.42
N ILE A 286 68.86 30.78 32.55
CA ILE A 286 68.45 29.68 33.41
C ILE A 286 69.49 29.54 34.51
N THR A 287 69.07 29.34 35.74
CA THR A 287 69.99 28.91 36.80
C THR A 287 69.82 27.41 37.03
N ALA A 288 70.92 26.67 36.99
CA ALA A 288 70.91 25.21 36.98
C ALA A 288 70.53 24.62 38.35
N ASP A 289 70.84 25.33 39.44
CA ASP A 289 70.52 24.97 40.81
C ASP A 289 69.01 24.78 41.08
N THR A 290 68.18 25.61 40.46
CA THR A 290 66.72 25.63 40.65
C THR A 290 65.96 25.27 39.38
N GLY A 291 66.62 25.29 38.22
CA GLY A 291 65.95 25.14 36.92
C GLY A 291 65.02 26.31 36.58
N HIS A 292 65.10 27.42 37.32
CA HIS A 292 64.27 28.60 37.11
C HIS A 292 64.84 29.50 36.01
N LYS A 293 63.94 30.17 35.29
CA LYS A 293 64.29 31.15 34.28
C LYS A 293 64.22 32.56 34.84
N TYR A 294 65.21 33.37 34.51
CA TYR A 294 65.36 34.74 34.95
C TYR A 294 65.42 35.66 33.74
N ILE A 295 64.71 36.78 33.84
CA ILE A 295 64.66 37.83 32.81
C ILE A 295 64.97 39.16 33.49
N TRP A 296 65.78 40.00 32.83
CA TRP A 296 66.00 41.36 33.29
C TRP A 296 64.81 42.24 32.94
N ASN A 297 64.18 42.88 33.93
CA ASN A 297 63.01 43.74 33.72
C ASN A 297 63.38 45.22 33.47
N GLY A 298 64.66 45.55 33.41
CA GLY A 298 65.18 46.92 33.30
C GLY A 298 65.87 47.43 34.56
N SER A 299 65.57 46.86 35.73
CA SER A 299 66.14 47.28 37.02
C SER A 299 66.58 46.12 37.92
N GLU A 300 66.02 44.93 37.75
CA GLU A 300 66.37 43.74 38.54
C GLU A 300 66.19 42.43 37.74
N TRP A 301 66.87 41.38 38.19
CA TRP A 301 66.68 40.02 37.69
C TRP A 301 65.41 39.45 38.29
N LYS A 302 64.40 39.23 37.45
CA LYS A 302 63.10 38.71 37.86
C LYS A 302 63.04 37.20 37.63
N ASP A 303 62.81 36.44 38.70
CA ASP A 303 62.43 35.03 38.61
C ASP A 303 61.10 34.92 37.86
N SER A 304 61.12 34.19 36.76
CA SER A 304 59.97 33.96 35.88
C SER A 304 59.50 32.50 35.94
N GLY A 305 59.92 31.76 36.97
CA GLY A 305 59.55 30.38 37.28
C GLY A 305 60.35 29.34 36.50
N ALA A 306 60.12 28.05 36.77
CA ALA A 306 60.80 26.94 36.09
C ALA A 306 60.85 27.06 34.56
N TYR A 307 62.02 26.83 33.95
CA TYR A 307 62.23 26.89 32.50
C TYR A 307 61.65 25.66 31.78
N GLN A 308 61.80 24.50 32.41
CA GLN A 308 61.30 23.22 31.97
C GLN A 308 60.81 22.49 33.22
N ALA A 309 59.53 22.10 33.27
CA ALA A 309 59.17 20.96 34.10
C ALA A 309 59.74 19.71 33.40
N GLU A 310 60.36 18.79 34.14
CA GLU A 310 60.60 17.45 33.60
C GLU A 310 59.29 16.96 32.97
N GLY A 311 59.34 16.38 31.77
CA GLY A 311 58.16 15.93 31.04
C GLY A 311 57.20 15.20 31.97
N LEU A 312 55.89 15.42 31.79
CA LEU A 312 54.86 14.79 32.61
C LEU A 312 55.13 13.27 32.64
N ALA A 313 55.51 12.75 33.80
CA ALA A 313 55.67 11.31 33.96
C ALA A 313 54.31 10.64 33.68
N ASP A 314 54.33 9.44 33.12
CA ASP A 314 53.11 8.67 32.88
C ASP A 314 52.29 8.59 34.19
N GLY A 315 51.03 9.04 34.12
CA GLY A 315 50.11 9.07 35.27
C GLY A 315 50.28 10.23 36.26
N SER A 316 51.13 11.22 36.00
CA SER A 316 51.42 12.33 36.95
C SER A 316 50.40 13.49 36.95
N VAL A 317 49.43 13.48 36.03
CA VAL A 317 48.34 14.45 35.97
C VAL A 317 47.16 13.93 36.77
N THR A 318 46.95 14.50 37.96
CA THR A 318 45.77 14.25 38.80
C THR A 318 44.59 15.10 38.35
N ILE A 319 43.36 14.69 38.70
CA ILE A 319 42.11 15.37 38.32
C ILE A 319 42.13 16.87 38.65
N ASP A 320 42.68 17.25 39.81
CA ASP A 320 42.75 18.64 40.26
C ASP A 320 43.66 19.55 39.40
N LYS A 321 44.47 18.96 38.51
CA LYS A 321 45.35 19.67 37.58
C LYS A 321 44.71 19.90 36.20
N LEU A 322 43.50 19.39 35.97
CA LEU A 322 42.73 19.57 34.74
C LEU A 322 41.72 20.72 34.91
N ASN A 323 41.41 21.42 33.81
CA ASN A 323 40.31 22.39 33.79
C ASN A 323 38.98 21.65 34.02
N ASN A 324 38.07 22.17 34.87
CA ASN A 324 36.77 21.54 35.14
C ASN A 324 35.95 21.23 33.87
N ASN A 325 36.14 22.00 32.80
CA ASN A 325 35.48 21.77 31.50
C ASN A 325 36.19 20.75 30.61
N ALA A 326 37.45 20.38 30.92
CA ALA A 326 38.20 19.37 30.17
C ALA A 326 37.64 17.96 30.41
N PHE A 327 37.00 17.71 31.56
CA PHE A 327 36.28 16.45 31.84
C PHE A 327 34.97 16.34 31.05
N THR A 328 34.35 17.47 30.72
CA THR A 328 33.02 17.54 30.08
C THR A 328 33.05 17.10 28.62
N TYR A 329 34.18 17.18 27.92
CA TYR A 329 34.27 16.79 26.50
C TYR A 329 34.69 15.34 26.26
N VAL A 330 35.16 14.62 27.29
CA VAL A 330 35.80 13.30 27.10
C VAL A 330 35.30 12.21 28.05
N SER A 331 34.39 12.51 29.00
CA SER A 331 33.89 11.48 29.93
C SER A 331 32.68 10.71 29.38
N SER A 332 32.69 9.40 29.63
CA SER A 332 31.55 8.48 29.46
C SER A 332 30.27 8.95 30.14
N ASP A 333 30.39 9.85 31.12
CA ASP A 333 29.27 10.36 31.92
C ASP A 333 28.37 11.29 31.12
N ASN A 334 28.88 12.08 30.17
CA ASN A 334 28.02 12.91 29.31
C ASN A 334 27.21 12.05 28.32
N MET A 335 27.78 10.94 27.87
CA MET A 335 27.07 9.95 27.05
C MET A 335 26.03 9.19 27.90
N ALA A 336 26.38 8.73 29.11
CA ALA A 336 25.45 8.09 30.04
C ALA A 336 24.32 9.02 30.50
N PHE A 337 24.61 10.32 30.62
CA PHE A 337 23.68 11.36 31.00
C PHE A 337 22.58 11.56 29.95
N ASN A 338 22.94 11.69 28.67
CA ASN A 338 21.96 11.76 27.58
C ASN A 338 21.20 10.43 27.42
N ARG A 339 21.87 9.28 27.59
CA ARG A 339 21.20 7.95 27.60
C ARG A 339 20.10 7.86 28.66
N THR A 340 20.30 8.47 29.82
CA THR A 340 19.33 8.46 30.93
C THR A 340 18.16 9.43 30.70
N ALA A 341 18.33 10.49 29.92
CA ALA A 341 17.21 11.36 29.52
C ALA A 341 16.28 10.63 28.55
N LEU A 342 16.87 9.94 27.57
CA LEU A 342 16.16 9.15 26.57
C LEU A 342 15.32 8.06 27.23
N SER A 343 15.88 7.32 28.21
CA SER A 343 15.14 6.31 28.97
C SER A 343 13.99 6.87 29.83
N LYS A 344 13.93 8.19 30.01
CA LYS A 344 12.84 8.89 30.71
C LYS A 344 11.89 9.63 29.77
N GLY A 345 12.02 9.48 28.46
CA GLY A 345 11.09 10.07 27.49
C GLY A 345 11.46 11.47 27.00
N PHE A 346 12.71 11.91 27.19
CA PHE A 346 13.20 13.24 26.80
C PHE A 346 14.49 13.14 25.97
N ASN A 347 14.67 14.03 25.00
CA ASN A 347 15.87 14.05 24.14
C ASN A 347 17.17 14.27 24.94
N ASN A 348 17.10 15.11 25.97
CA ASN A 348 18.22 15.47 26.83
C ASN A 348 17.70 16.07 28.15
N TYR A 349 18.53 16.02 29.18
CA TYR A 349 18.33 16.82 30.38
C TYR A 349 18.92 18.23 30.17
N GLU A 350 18.34 19.21 30.86
CA GLU A 350 18.83 20.58 30.91
C GLU A 350 20.07 20.69 31.81
N LYS A 351 21.04 21.48 31.38
CA LYS A 351 22.21 21.83 32.17
C LYS A 351 21.87 23.02 33.06
N LEU A 352 21.40 22.74 34.27
CA LEU A 352 21.13 23.77 35.26
C LEU A 352 22.37 24.08 36.09
N LYS A 353 22.64 25.37 36.30
CA LYS A 353 23.69 25.84 37.20
C LYS A 353 23.08 26.10 38.59
N PHE A 354 23.61 25.41 39.58
CA PHE A 354 23.26 25.58 40.99
C PHE A 354 24.25 26.50 41.72
N GLU A 355 23.74 27.22 42.72
CA GLU A 355 24.51 28.00 43.69
C GLU A 355 24.10 27.59 45.11
N VAL A 356 25.05 27.65 46.06
CA VAL A 356 24.80 27.30 47.46
C VAL A 356 23.82 28.29 48.09
N GLY A 357 22.91 27.77 48.90
CA GLY A 357 21.91 28.51 49.67
C GLY A 357 20.48 28.31 49.18
N THR A 358 19.54 28.84 49.94
CA THR A 358 18.09 28.73 49.74
C THR A 358 17.47 30.08 49.38
N ILE A 359 16.15 30.15 49.31
CA ILE A 359 15.41 31.41 49.20
C ILE A 359 14.42 31.57 50.34
N SER A 360 14.26 32.81 50.81
CA SER A 360 13.31 33.21 51.84
C SER A 360 11.87 32.93 51.40
N GLY A 361 11.07 32.32 52.27
CA GLY A 361 9.65 32.12 51.99
C GLY A 361 8.79 33.38 52.15
N ALA A 362 9.34 34.47 52.70
CA ALA A 362 8.60 35.71 52.89
C ALA A 362 8.62 36.60 51.62
N ASP A 363 9.75 36.65 50.92
CA ASP A 363 10.01 37.60 49.84
C ASP A 363 10.89 37.03 48.71
N GLY A 364 11.32 35.78 48.80
CA GLY A 364 12.16 35.10 47.81
C GLY A 364 13.57 35.63 47.68
N SER A 365 14.04 36.42 48.67
CA SER A 365 15.44 36.84 48.71
C SER A 365 16.37 35.64 48.89
N ASP A 366 17.59 35.74 48.38
CA ASP A 366 18.62 34.72 48.59
C ASP A 366 19.02 34.63 50.06
N VAL A 367 19.15 33.41 50.58
CA VAL A 367 19.54 33.12 51.96
C VAL A 367 20.67 32.09 51.95
N GLU A 368 21.78 32.41 52.62
CA GLU A 368 22.90 31.48 52.78
C GLU A 368 22.48 30.25 53.60
N ALA A 369 22.64 29.07 53.00
CA ALA A 369 22.37 27.78 53.62
C ALA A 369 23.31 26.73 53.02
N ASN A 370 24.07 26.03 53.86
CA ASN A 370 25.10 25.11 53.40
C ASN A 370 24.59 23.71 53.04
N ASN A 371 23.31 23.41 53.30
CA ASN A 371 22.65 22.14 53.02
C ASN A 371 21.67 22.21 51.83
N THR A 372 21.52 23.37 51.21
CA THR A 372 20.59 23.62 50.10
C THR A 372 21.32 24.28 48.94
N VAL A 373 20.87 24.01 47.72
CA VAL A 373 21.26 24.71 46.50
C VAL A 373 20.02 25.25 45.79
N ARG A 374 20.22 26.29 44.99
CA ARG A 374 19.17 26.89 44.14
C ARG A 374 19.71 27.18 42.74
N THR A 375 18.84 27.18 41.74
CA THR A 375 19.21 27.68 40.40
C THR A 375 19.21 29.20 40.38
N VAL A 376 19.97 29.84 39.47
CA VAL A 376 19.92 31.30 39.29
C VAL A 376 18.52 31.74 38.82
N LEU A 377 18.07 32.93 39.23
CA LEU A 377 16.77 33.47 38.78
C LEU A 377 16.76 33.67 37.26
N GLY A 378 15.78 33.04 36.59
CA GLY A 378 15.68 33.06 35.13
C GLY A 378 16.42 31.93 34.42
N ALA A 379 17.10 31.03 35.14
CA ALA A 379 17.75 29.85 34.56
C ALA A 379 16.77 28.80 34.00
N MET A 380 15.47 28.94 34.31
CA MET A 380 14.41 28.04 33.84
C MET A 380 13.41 28.77 32.95
N ASN A 381 13.88 29.23 31.79
CA ASN A 381 13.04 29.86 30.76
C ASN A 381 12.43 28.81 29.82
N TYR A 382 11.61 27.92 30.39
CA TYR A 382 10.95 26.82 29.68
C TYR A 382 9.43 26.98 29.78
N GLN A 383 8.66 26.37 28.88
CA GLN A 383 7.19 26.30 28.99
C GLN A 383 6.74 25.37 30.13
N GLY A 384 7.67 24.57 30.65
CA GLY A 384 7.50 23.69 31.80
C GLY A 384 8.65 22.70 31.88
N ILE A 385 8.72 21.93 32.97
CA ILE A 385 9.81 20.98 33.23
C ILE A 385 9.33 19.63 33.75
N ALA A 386 10.20 18.63 33.63
CA ALA A 386 10.19 17.39 34.40
C ALA A 386 11.40 17.36 35.34
N VAL A 387 11.21 16.98 36.60
CA VAL A 387 12.24 16.86 37.64
C VAL A 387 12.48 15.39 37.97
N PHE A 388 13.73 14.94 37.85
CA PHE A 388 14.17 13.59 38.14
C PHE A 388 15.16 13.59 39.29
N ASN A 389 14.75 13.00 40.41
CA ASN A 389 15.61 12.75 41.56
C ASN A 389 16.04 11.27 41.56
N PHE A 390 17.30 11.00 41.25
CA PHE A 390 17.89 9.65 41.21
C PHE A 390 18.34 9.15 42.58
N ASN A 391 18.36 10.02 43.59
CA ASN A 391 18.70 9.66 44.96
C ASN A 391 17.73 10.30 45.95
N SER A 392 16.49 9.82 45.90
CA SER A 392 15.37 10.31 46.72
C SER A 392 15.54 10.07 48.22
N SER A 393 16.49 9.23 48.64
CA SER A 393 16.82 9.06 50.06
C SER A 393 17.83 10.08 50.58
N LYS A 394 18.56 10.75 49.68
CA LYS A 394 19.54 11.79 50.03
C LYS A 394 19.02 13.20 49.76
N TYR A 395 18.32 13.39 48.65
CA TYR A 395 17.91 14.71 48.16
C TYR A 395 16.40 14.90 48.16
N GLN A 396 15.98 16.14 48.42
CA GLN A 396 14.63 16.65 48.22
C GLN A 396 14.68 17.93 47.39
N TRP A 397 13.63 18.23 46.64
CA TRP A 397 13.56 19.39 45.76
C TRP A 397 12.26 20.18 45.91
N LYS A 398 12.27 21.42 45.45
CA LYS A 398 11.17 22.37 45.59
C LYS A 398 11.22 23.46 44.52
N LEU A 399 10.08 23.99 44.10
CA LEU A 399 10.00 25.05 43.08
C LEU A 399 9.46 26.37 43.63
N ALA A 400 10.09 27.48 43.23
CA ALA A 400 9.61 28.83 43.49
C ALA A 400 9.18 29.54 42.21
N GLN A 401 8.11 30.32 42.32
CA GLN A 401 7.54 31.14 41.26
C GLN A 401 7.74 32.63 41.56
N TYR A 402 8.05 33.37 40.51
CA TYR A 402 8.22 34.81 40.49
C TYR A 402 7.35 35.40 39.37
N ASP A 403 6.90 36.64 39.55
CA ASP A 403 6.13 37.37 38.53
C ASP A 403 7.02 37.92 37.41
N ALA A 404 6.39 38.54 36.40
CA ALA A 404 7.09 39.16 35.26
C ALA A 404 8.09 40.26 35.69
N SER A 405 7.90 40.87 36.86
CA SER A 405 8.80 41.85 37.47
C SER A 405 9.87 41.21 38.36
N LYS A 406 10.02 39.88 38.31
CA LYS A 406 10.98 39.08 39.10
C LYS A 406 10.75 39.18 40.61
N LYS A 407 9.54 39.50 41.06
CA LYS A 407 9.17 39.46 42.49
C LYS A 407 8.63 38.09 42.85
N PHE A 408 9.02 37.58 44.01
CA PHE A 408 8.57 36.28 44.51
C PHE A 408 7.05 36.27 44.71
N VAL A 409 6.42 35.19 44.26
CA VAL A 409 4.97 34.99 44.38
C VAL A 409 4.67 33.93 45.42
N LYS A 410 5.19 32.71 45.21
CA LYS A 410 4.94 31.56 46.06
C LYS A 410 5.90 30.43 45.75
N PHE A 411 5.95 29.44 46.64
CA PHE A 411 6.43 28.12 46.28
C PHE A 411 5.31 27.32 45.62
N LEU A 412 5.59 26.73 44.46
CA LEU A 412 4.64 25.87 43.76
C LEU A 412 4.51 24.51 44.40
N THR A 413 5.60 24.03 45.00
CA THR A 413 5.66 22.74 45.68
C THR A 413 6.30 22.92 47.04
N ASP A 414 5.93 22.05 47.98
CA ASP A 414 6.73 21.86 49.18
C ASP A 414 7.96 20.99 48.88
N TRP A 415 8.78 20.69 49.88
CA TRP A 415 9.90 19.76 49.67
C TRP A 415 9.42 18.37 49.25
N ASN A 416 9.90 17.91 48.09
CA ASN A 416 9.55 16.63 47.48
C ASN A 416 10.77 15.74 47.35
N VAL A 417 10.65 14.48 47.78
CA VAL A 417 11.70 13.47 47.59
C VAL A 417 11.57 12.73 46.26
N GLY A 418 10.36 12.64 45.71
CA GLY A 418 10.04 11.87 44.49
C GLY A 418 10.42 12.56 43.18
N GLN A 419 10.04 11.97 42.05
CA GLN A 419 10.20 12.56 40.72
C GLN A 419 8.88 13.21 40.28
N ASN A 420 8.92 14.19 39.37
CA ASN A 420 7.71 14.74 38.73
C ASN A 420 7.96 14.93 37.24
N ASN A 421 7.15 14.28 36.41
CA ASN A 421 7.40 14.22 34.97
C ASN A 421 6.70 15.32 34.16
N HIS A 422 5.93 16.21 34.81
CA HIS A 422 5.13 17.23 34.14
C HIS A 422 4.75 18.40 35.06
N ILE A 423 5.52 19.48 35.01
CA ILE A 423 5.24 20.75 35.69
C ILE A 423 5.17 21.85 34.64
N GLU A 424 3.98 22.35 34.34
CA GLU A 424 3.79 23.47 33.41
C GLU A 424 4.09 24.81 34.09
N PHE A 425 4.66 25.73 33.33
CA PHE A 425 4.98 27.08 33.78
C PHE A 425 3.96 28.07 33.22
N GLU A 426 3.51 29.00 34.05
CA GLU A 426 2.60 30.07 33.63
C GLU A 426 3.37 31.07 32.74
N SER A 427 2.74 31.47 31.63
CA SER A 427 3.31 32.47 30.72
C SER A 427 3.60 33.79 31.45
N GLY A 428 4.78 34.36 31.20
CA GLY A 428 5.22 35.61 31.83
C GLY A 428 5.64 35.48 33.31
N LYS A 429 5.86 34.27 33.83
CA LYS A 429 6.43 34.02 35.16
C LYS A 429 7.86 33.48 35.07
N TYR A 430 8.61 33.59 36.16
CA TYR A 430 9.95 33.01 36.28
C TYR A 430 9.99 31.97 37.40
N TYR A 431 10.87 30.98 37.26
CA TYR A 431 10.94 29.87 38.21
C TYR A 431 12.37 29.60 38.67
N ARG A 432 12.51 29.11 39.90
CA ARG A 432 13.78 28.60 40.47
C ARG A 432 13.57 27.23 41.10
N LEU A 433 14.49 26.31 40.83
CA LEU A 433 14.51 24.99 41.45
C LEU A 433 15.47 25.02 42.63
N LEU A 434 15.03 24.46 43.75
CA LEU A 434 15.84 24.23 44.93
C LEU A 434 16.04 22.73 45.12
N ALA A 435 17.21 22.34 45.62
CA ALA A 435 17.50 20.99 46.10
C ALA A 435 18.20 21.06 47.46
N SER A 436 17.86 20.17 48.39
CA SER A 436 18.44 20.11 49.73
C SER A 436 18.76 18.67 50.10
N THR A 437 19.76 18.48 50.96
CA THR A 437 19.96 17.20 51.65
C THR A 437 18.82 16.98 52.66
N ILE A 438 18.35 15.74 52.79
CA ILE A 438 17.26 15.37 53.71
C ILE A 438 17.76 15.34 55.16
N ASP A 439 19.00 14.91 55.37
CA ASP A 439 19.64 14.78 56.68
C ASP A 439 20.24 16.10 57.22
N GLY A 440 20.18 17.17 56.43
CA GLY A 440 20.75 18.48 56.77
C GLY A 440 22.27 18.56 56.65
N SER A 441 22.93 17.56 56.07
CA SER A 441 24.36 17.58 55.78
C SER A 441 24.73 18.64 54.74
N LYS A 442 26.01 19.05 54.72
CA LYS A 442 26.52 20.00 53.72
C LYS A 442 26.30 19.45 52.31
N ILE A 443 25.68 20.26 51.46
CA ILE A 443 25.37 19.87 50.08
C ILE A 443 26.60 19.95 49.19
N ASP A 444 26.77 18.94 48.35
CA ASP A 444 27.77 18.88 47.29
C ASP A 444 27.07 19.23 45.97
N ILE A 445 27.49 20.33 45.32
CA ILE A 445 26.86 20.82 44.09
C ILE A 445 27.04 19.82 42.94
N ASP A 446 28.19 19.16 42.85
CA ASP A 446 28.49 18.25 41.75
C ASP A 446 27.68 16.97 41.91
N ASP A 447 27.63 16.41 43.13
CA ASP A 447 26.79 15.25 43.44
C ASP A 447 25.30 15.57 43.31
N THR A 448 24.86 16.76 43.75
CA THR A 448 23.46 17.20 43.56
C THR A 448 23.14 17.34 42.09
N SER A 449 24.04 17.93 41.29
CA SER A 449 23.86 18.09 39.85
C SER A 449 23.84 16.75 39.13
N LEU A 450 24.44 15.68 39.67
CA LEU A 450 24.34 14.31 39.15
C LEU A 450 23.03 13.62 39.51
N ASN A 451 22.45 13.90 40.68
CA ASN A 451 21.28 13.18 41.19
C ASN A 451 19.95 13.90 40.98
N VAL A 452 19.93 15.24 40.92
CA VAL A 452 18.72 16.04 40.67
C VAL A 452 18.81 16.66 39.27
N LYS A 453 18.06 16.08 38.33
CA LYS A 453 18.05 16.47 36.92
C LYS A 453 16.72 17.08 36.51
N VAL A 454 16.77 17.90 35.47
CA VAL A 454 15.58 18.53 34.89
C VAL A 454 15.59 18.31 33.39
N ALA A 455 14.43 18.11 32.78
CA ALA A 455 14.25 18.17 31.33
C ALA A 455 13.18 19.21 30.99
N SER A 456 13.36 19.99 29.93
CA SER A 456 12.28 20.85 29.43
C SER A 456 11.14 20.00 28.86
N LEU A 457 9.89 20.40 29.10
CA LEU A 457 8.73 19.75 28.45
C LEU A 457 8.74 19.91 26.93
N SER A 458 9.40 20.94 26.40
CA SER A 458 9.63 21.07 24.95
C SER A 458 10.54 19.99 24.37
N ASN A 459 11.39 19.39 25.21
CA ASN A 459 12.33 18.34 24.84
C ASN A 459 11.75 16.94 25.09
N LYS A 460 10.47 16.86 25.46
CA LYS A 460 9.74 15.59 25.58
C LYS A 460 9.64 14.97 24.19
N MET A 461 10.05 13.71 24.07
CA MET A 461 10.04 13.02 22.77
C MET A 461 8.62 12.98 22.20
N ILE A 462 8.49 13.41 20.94
CA ILE A 462 7.24 13.48 20.19
C ILE A 462 7.05 12.24 19.29
N TYR A 463 8.12 11.47 19.07
CA TYR A 463 8.14 10.29 18.19
C TYR A 463 8.31 8.98 18.97
N ASN A 464 7.81 7.88 18.40
CA ASN A 464 8.15 6.53 18.83
C ASN A 464 9.52 6.16 18.25
N LEU A 465 10.41 5.55 19.05
CA LEU A 465 11.69 5.00 18.55
C LEU A 465 11.50 4.00 17.39
N GLY A 466 10.31 3.40 17.26
CA GLY A 466 9.93 2.56 16.13
C GLY A 466 9.88 3.25 14.76
N ASP A 467 9.71 4.57 14.70
CA ASP A 467 9.68 5.33 13.43
C ASP A 467 11.11 5.69 12.93
N LEU A 468 12.13 5.44 13.76
CA LEU A 468 13.54 5.75 13.51
C LEU A 468 14.37 4.58 12.96
N SER A 469 13.75 3.43 12.65
CA SER A 469 14.44 2.20 12.21
C SER A 469 15.23 2.34 10.89
N ARG A 470 15.16 3.49 10.21
CA ARG A 470 15.95 3.83 9.02
C ARG A 470 16.97 4.96 9.23
N SER A 471 17.09 5.52 10.43
CA SER A 471 18.11 6.53 10.76
C SER A 471 19.34 5.86 11.37
N PHE A 472 20.54 6.26 10.95
CA PHE A 472 21.85 5.69 11.33
C PHE A 472 22.19 5.73 12.85
N GLU A 473 21.26 6.16 13.70
CA GLU A 473 21.51 6.47 15.11
C GLU A 473 21.09 5.37 16.10
N HIS A 474 20.47 4.27 15.68
CA HIS A 474 20.08 3.15 16.58
C HIS A 474 20.10 1.82 15.82
N MET A 475 20.69 0.76 16.40
CA MET A 475 20.79 -0.57 15.76
C MET A 475 20.20 -1.66 16.66
N ILE A 476 19.31 -2.50 16.15
CA ILE A 476 18.96 -3.76 16.81
C ILE A 476 19.81 -4.86 16.19
N THR A 477 20.36 -5.76 16.99
CA THR A 477 21.10 -6.92 16.47
C THR A 477 20.57 -8.21 17.09
N ILE A 478 20.81 -9.30 16.37
CA ILE A 478 20.56 -10.66 16.83
C ILE A 478 21.93 -11.35 16.86
N GLY A 479 22.28 -11.94 17.99
CA GLY A 479 23.56 -12.65 18.13
C GLY A 479 23.61 -13.89 17.23
N GLY A 480 24.69 -14.01 16.43
CA GLY A 480 25.20 -15.26 15.86
C GLY A 480 24.21 -16.13 15.09
N GLY A 481 23.72 -15.69 13.92
CA GLY A 481 23.11 -16.57 12.91
C GLY A 481 21.71 -17.13 13.20
N ALA A 482 21.07 -16.75 14.30
CA ALA A 482 19.68 -17.12 14.58
C ALA A 482 18.73 -16.03 14.04
N GLU A 483 18.01 -16.30 12.96
CA GLU A 483 17.01 -15.38 12.37
C GLU A 483 15.60 -15.71 12.87
N PRO A 484 14.64 -14.75 12.82
CA PRO A 484 13.24 -15.07 13.08
C PRO A 484 12.66 -15.95 11.96
N GLU A 485 11.85 -16.94 12.31
CA GLU A 485 11.05 -17.67 11.31
C GLU A 485 9.73 -16.95 11.08
N ILE A 486 9.44 -16.63 9.83
CA ILE A 486 8.26 -15.86 9.44
C ILE A 486 7.50 -16.68 8.41
N SER A 487 6.19 -16.85 8.64
CA SER A 487 5.26 -17.50 7.72
C SER A 487 3.93 -16.77 7.69
N VAL A 488 3.23 -16.82 6.56
CA VAL A 488 1.93 -16.19 6.37
C VAL A 488 0.90 -17.29 6.17
N ASP A 489 -0.21 -17.24 6.90
CA ASP A 489 -1.30 -18.19 6.74
C ASP A 489 -2.32 -17.72 5.67
N LYS A 490 -3.27 -18.60 5.33
CA LYS A 490 -4.30 -18.32 4.32
C LYS A 490 -5.23 -17.17 4.68
N SER A 491 -5.32 -16.81 5.96
CA SER A 491 -6.10 -15.66 6.45
C SER A 491 -5.26 -14.39 6.53
N GLN A 492 -4.07 -14.40 5.91
CA GLN A 492 -3.12 -13.30 5.91
C GLN A 492 -2.60 -12.97 7.32
N ASN A 493 -2.67 -13.89 8.28
CA ASN A 493 -2.01 -13.71 9.56
C ASN A 493 -0.52 -14.07 9.42
N ILE A 494 0.35 -13.29 10.03
CA ILE A 494 1.78 -13.53 10.03
C ILE A 494 2.16 -14.22 11.33
N LYS A 495 2.73 -15.42 11.23
CA LYS A 495 3.36 -16.12 12.35
C LYS A 495 4.85 -15.81 12.36
N ILE A 496 5.31 -15.25 13.48
CA ILE A 496 6.70 -14.88 13.71
C ILE A 496 7.21 -15.67 14.90
N THR A 497 8.07 -16.65 14.64
CA THR A 497 8.86 -17.33 15.66
C THR A 497 10.11 -16.50 15.93
N MET A 498 10.26 -16.02 17.15
CA MET A 498 11.40 -15.23 17.59
C MET A 498 12.71 -16.03 17.45
N PRO A 499 13.87 -15.36 17.27
CA PRO A 499 15.16 -16.02 17.22
C PRO A 499 15.46 -16.88 18.46
N THR A 500 16.33 -17.87 18.31
CA THR A 500 16.81 -18.70 19.43
C THR A 500 17.80 -17.97 20.34
N THR A 501 18.24 -16.78 19.94
CA THR A 501 19.05 -15.85 20.74
C THR A 501 18.22 -14.62 21.15
N SER A 502 18.60 -13.96 22.25
CA SER A 502 17.90 -12.74 22.68
C SER A 502 18.14 -11.61 21.69
N LEU A 503 17.14 -10.75 21.50
CA LEU A 503 17.32 -9.49 20.79
C LEU A 503 18.14 -8.54 21.65
N THR A 504 19.05 -7.80 21.03
CA THR A 504 19.82 -6.76 21.71
C THR A 504 19.70 -5.45 20.95
N MET A 505 19.24 -4.41 21.64
CA MET A 505 19.21 -3.05 21.11
C MET A 505 20.51 -2.35 21.46
N PHE A 506 21.10 -1.69 20.47
CA PHE A 506 22.26 -0.82 20.55
C PHE A 506 21.86 0.62 20.19
N ASP A 507 22.47 1.59 20.85
CA ASP A 507 22.43 2.98 20.41
C ASP A 507 23.42 3.22 19.26
N GLY A 508 23.35 4.40 18.63
CA GLY A 508 24.22 4.81 17.50
C GLY A 508 25.69 4.99 17.86
N LEU A 509 26.04 4.72 19.12
CA LEU A 509 27.39 4.72 19.66
C LEU A 509 27.88 3.29 19.92
N GLY A 510 27.07 2.27 19.58
CA GLY A 510 27.42 0.86 19.68
C GLY A 510 27.30 0.27 21.09
N SER A 511 26.58 0.93 22.02
CA SER A 511 26.39 0.45 23.39
C SER A 511 25.05 -0.27 23.58
N ASN A 512 25.02 -1.33 24.39
CA ASN A 512 23.79 -2.06 24.73
C ASN A 512 22.79 -1.17 25.49
N VAL A 513 21.59 -1.02 24.94
CA VAL A 513 20.45 -0.27 25.49
C VAL A 513 19.47 -1.21 26.19
N ALA A 514 19.18 -2.37 25.59
CA ALA A 514 18.29 -3.38 26.16
C ALA A 514 18.59 -4.78 25.60
N VAL A 515 18.32 -5.82 26.39
CA VAL A 515 18.37 -7.23 25.97
C VAL A 515 17.02 -7.87 26.27
N SER A 516 16.40 -8.51 25.27
CA SER A 516 15.10 -9.15 25.45
C SER A 516 15.22 -10.34 26.42
N PRO A 517 14.23 -10.55 27.30
CA PRO A 517 14.22 -11.69 28.22
C PRO A 517 14.36 -13.03 27.50
N VAL A 518 15.04 -13.98 28.14
CA VAL A 518 15.27 -15.33 27.58
C VAL A 518 13.97 -16.10 27.34
N THR A 519 12.88 -15.71 27.99
CA THR A 519 11.54 -16.29 27.86
C THR A 519 10.92 -16.11 26.47
N TYR A 520 11.42 -15.14 25.69
CA TYR A 520 10.91 -14.86 24.34
C TYR A 520 11.69 -15.58 23.23
N LYS A 521 12.74 -16.33 23.56
CA LYS A 521 13.53 -17.09 22.59
C LYS A 521 12.68 -18.22 21.99
N GLY A 522 12.59 -18.27 20.65
CA GLY A 522 11.81 -19.31 19.96
C GLY A 522 10.29 -19.23 20.16
N VAL A 523 9.77 -18.16 20.77
CA VAL A 523 8.33 -17.98 20.96
C VAL A 523 7.69 -17.55 19.64
N THR A 524 6.56 -18.17 19.28
CA THR A 524 5.80 -17.80 18.09
C THR A 524 4.66 -16.85 18.43
N TYR A 525 4.66 -15.69 17.80
CA TYR A 525 3.55 -14.73 17.81
C TYR A 525 2.74 -14.85 16.53
N THR A 526 1.42 -14.70 16.64
CA THR A 526 0.54 -14.58 15.47
C THR A 526 0.01 -13.15 15.42
N LEU A 527 0.33 -12.45 14.34
CA LEU A 527 -0.15 -11.11 14.07
C LEU A 527 -1.32 -11.25 13.10
N ALA A 528 -2.53 -10.83 13.50
CA ALA A 528 -3.64 -10.70 12.57
C ALA A 528 -3.45 -9.45 11.69
N HIS A 529 -4.21 -9.36 10.59
CA HIS A 529 -4.25 -8.13 9.80
C HIS A 529 -4.58 -6.92 10.70
N GLY A 530 -3.79 -5.85 10.60
CA GLY A 530 -3.95 -4.65 11.42
C GLY A 530 -3.25 -4.72 12.78
N ASN A 531 -2.46 -5.76 13.05
CA ASN A 531 -1.69 -5.90 14.29
C ASN A 531 -0.19 -5.63 14.07
N VAL A 532 0.48 -5.32 15.16
CA VAL A 532 1.93 -5.07 15.22
C VAL A 532 2.54 -5.83 16.40
N LEU A 533 3.69 -6.46 16.17
CA LEU A 533 4.53 -7.06 17.19
C LEU A 533 5.51 -6.00 17.69
N VAL A 534 5.49 -5.77 19.00
CA VAL A 534 6.20 -4.66 19.62
C VAL A 534 7.04 -5.14 20.79
N TRP A 535 8.26 -4.62 20.88
CA TRP A 535 9.10 -4.73 22.06
C TRP A 535 9.04 -3.41 22.83
N ASN A 536 8.38 -3.44 24.00
CA ASN A 536 8.36 -2.31 24.91
C ASN A 536 9.66 -2.30 25.72
N LEU A 537 10.53 -1.31 25.48
CA LEU A 537 11.83 -1.23 26.16
C LEU A 537 11.71 -0.81 27.63
N GLN A 538 10.67 -0.04 27.98
CA GLN A 538 10.47 0.43 29.35
C GLN A 538 10.07 -0.70 30.30
N LYS A 539 9.22 -1.60 29.82
CA LYS A 539 8.74 -2.80 30.55
C LYS A 539 9.56 -4.04 30.25
N ASN A 540 10.36 -3.99 29.19
CA ASN A 540 11.12 -5.09 28.61
C ASN A 540 10.24 -6.32 28.26
N THR A 541 9.06 -6.08 27.68
CA THR A 541 8.11 -7.12 27.24
C THR A 541 7.91 -7.09 25.73
N ILE A 542 7.61 -8.25 25.13
CA ILE A 542 7.32 -8.39 23.70
C ILE A 542 5.91 -8.93 23.55
N ASP A 543 5.04 -8.15 22.91
CA ASP A 543 3.61 -8.44 22.80
C ASP A 543 3.05 -7.99 21.44
N VAL A 544 1.91 -8.58 21.06
CA VAL A 544 1.12 -8.18 19.89
C VAL A 544 0.07 -7.17 20.34
N GLN A 545 -0.04 -6.07 19.61
CA GLN A 545 -1.03 -5.02 19.84
C GLN A 545 -1.69 -4.61 18.52
N ALA A 546 -2.86 -3.98 18.56
CA ALA A 546 -3.46 -3.43 17.36
C ALA A 546 -2.64 -2.21 16.90
N ILE A 547 -2.58 -1.97 15.59
CA ILE A 547 -1.86 -0.82 15.03
C ILE A 547 -2.44 0.51 15.52
N SER A 548 -3.75 0.53 15.81
CA SER A 548 -4.51 1.64 16.37
C SER A 548 -4.31 1.87 17.87
N ASP A 549 -3.69 0.93 18.59
CA ASP A 549 -3.51 1.08 20.03
C ASP A 549 -2.47 2.17 20.32
N ASN A 550 -2.76 2.98 21.36
CA ASN A 550 -1.80 3.95 21.88
C ASN A 550 -0.51 3.23 22.30
N ARG A 551 0.61 3.61 21.68
CA ARG A 551 1.92 2.99 21.92
C ARG A 551 2.66 3.74 23.01
N ASP A 552 3.34 2.99 23.86
CA ASP A 552 4.32 3.56 24.79
C ASP A 552 5.49 4.14 23.99
N LYS A 553 6.02 5.29 24.39
CA LYS A 553 6.96 6.08 23.58
C LYS A 553 8.33 5.39 23.39
N LEU A 554 8.62 4.38 24.21
CA LEU A 554 9.81 3.53 24.16
C LEU A 554 9.55 2.16 23.51
N ASN A 555 8.56 2.06 22.63
CA ASN A 555 8.23 0.85 21.89
C ASN A 555 9.03 0.74 20.58
N ILE A 556 9.65 -0.43 20.38
CA ILE A 556 10.24 -0.83 19.10
C ILE A 556 9.22 -1.68 18.34
N VAL A 557 8.95 -1.33 17.09
CA VAL A 557 8.21 -2.19 16.18
C VAL A 557 9.14 -3.30 15.69
N LEU A 558 8.82 -4.55 16.02
CA LEU A 558 9.54 -5.71 15.50
C LEU A 558 8.98 -6.14 14.15
N ALA A 559 7.66 -6.12 13.97
CA ALA A 559 7.00 -6.38 12.69
C ALA A 559 5.58 -5.86 12.73
N ASP A 560 5.07 -5.34 11.63
CA ASP A 560 3.63 -5.16 11.41
C ASP A 560 3.05 -6.29 10.55
N ASN A 561 1.72 -6.43 10.57
CA ASN A 561 0.99 -7.22 9.61
C ASN A 561 -0.08 -6.37 8.94
N ILE A 562 0.18 -6.00 7.69
CA ILE A 562 -0.79 -5.39 6.80
C ILE A 562 -1.03 -6.36 5.65
N TYR A 563 -2.13 -7.11 5.72
CA TYR A 563 -2.58 -8.05 4.68
C TYR A 563 -1.54 -9.15 4.35
N GLY A 564 -0.89 -9.70 5.37
CA GLY A 564 0.10 -10.78 5.22
C GLY A 564 1.49 -10.29 4.85
N GLN A 565 1.71 -8.97 4.85
CA GLN A 565 3.00 -8.33 4.59
C GLN A 565 3.56 -7.65 5.84
N ILE A 566 4.89 -7.72 6.01
CA ILE A 566 5.64 -6.94 7.00
C ILE A 566 6.26 -5.75 6.25
N ASN A 567 5.72 -4.56 6.44
CA ASN A 567 6.17 -3.34 5.78
C ASN A 567 7.08 -2.49 6.70
N ASN A 568 6.99 -2.71 8.01
CA ASN A 568 7.69 -1.92 9.01
C ASN A 568 8.19 -2.79 10.17
N GLY A 569 9.25 -2.32 10.84
CA GLY A 569 9.85 -2.95 12.00
C GLY A 569 11.13 -3.71 11.72
N PHE A 570 11.85 -4.08 12.78
CA PHE A 570 13.17 -4.69 12.66
C PHE A 570 13.20 -6.01 11.88
N PHE A 571 12.12 -6.79 11.90
CA PHE A 571 12.02 -8.05 11.18
C PHE A 571 11.66 -7.89 9.70
N SER A 572 11.27 -6.69 9.26
CA SER A 572 11.10 -6.37 7.83
C SER A 572 12.36 -6.74 7.06
N GLN A 573 13.57 -6.43 7.54
CA GLN A 573 14.80 -6.79 6.82
C GLN A 573 15.02 -8.31 6.60
N PHE A 574 14.40 -9.19 7.40
CA PHE A 574 14.48 -10.65 7.22
C PHE A 574 13.32 -11.14 6.35
N TYR A 575 12.22 -10.39 6.34
CA TYR A 575 11.11 -10.52 5.39
C TYR A 575 11.51 -10.03 4.00
N ASP A 576 12.05 -8.82 3.89
CA ASP A 576 12.62 -8.17 2.72
C ASP A 576 13.89 -8.85 2.22
N ARG A 577 14.74 -9.46 3.05
CA ARG A 577 15.80 -10.35 2.54
C ARG A 577 15.25 -11.67 2.00
N LYS A 578 14.08 -12.13 2.47
CA LYS A 578 13.34 -13.23 1.83
C LYS A 578 12.66 -12.74 0.55
N ILE A 579 12.22 -11.48 0.47
CA ILE A 579 11.61 -10.87 -0.74
C ILE A 579 12.67 -10.47 -1.79
N ALA A 580 13.81 -9.92 -1.41
CA ALA A 580 14.91 -9.51 -2.29
C ALA A 580 15.77 -10.71 -2.72
N ARG A 581 15.71 -11.85 -2.01
CA ARG A 581 16.11 -13.15 -2.58
C ARG A 581 15.11 -13.71 -3.58
N ASN A 582 13.93 -13.09 -3.76
CA ASN A 582 13.01 -13.40 -4.85
C ASN A 582 13.40 -12.73 -6.19
N ASP A 583 14.50 -11.96 -6.26
CA ASP A 583 15.10 -11.53 -7.53
C ASP A 583 15.93 -12.64 -8.21
N VAL A 584 15.90 -13.88 -7.69
CA VAL A 584 16.42 -15.07 -8.38
C VAL A 584 15.45 -16.25 -8.26
N GLY A 585 14.54 -16.32 -9.24
CA GLY A 585 13.96 -17.53 -9.83
C GLY A 585 13.31 -18.59 -8.93
N TYR A 586 11.99 -18.73 -9.01
CA TYR A 586 11.34 -20.03 -8.84
C TYR A 586 11.78 -20.96 -9.99
N GLN A 587 12.19 -22.20 -9.69
CA GLN A 587 12.71 -23.13 -10.70
C GLN A 587 11.73 -24.29 -10.94
N ILE A 588 11.33 -24.49 -12.20
CA ILE A 588 10.66 -25.73 -12.63
C ILE A 588 11.72 -26.69 -13.17
N ASN A 589 12.07 -27.72 -12.41
CA ASN A 589 12.96 -28.76 -12.91
C ASN A 589 12.16 -29.85 -13.63
N ILE A 590 12.70 -30.30 -14.76
CA ILE A 590 12.18 -31.42 -15.54
C ILE A 590 13.24 -32.52 -15.49
N ALA A 591 12.90 -33.69 -14.96
CA ALA A 591 13.87 -34.76 -14.83
C ALA A 591 14.24 -35.36 -16.20
N GLY A 592 15.55 -35.45 -16.47
CA GLY A 592 16.13 -36.33 -17.49
C GLY A 592 16.12 -35.84 -18.95
N ASN A 593 16.45 -34.57 -19.23
CA ASN A 593 16.45 -33.96 -20.58
C ASN A 593 15.13 -34.14 -21.37
N ASN A 594 14.04 -34.39 -20.65
CA ASN A 594 12.75 -34.79 -21.20
C ASN A 594 11.83 -33.57 -21.31
N HIS A 595 12.26 -32.58 -22.10
CA HIS A 595 11.60 -31.27 -22.21
C HIS A 595 10.24 -31.35 -22.92
N PRO A 596 9.33 -30.38 -22.71
CA PRO A 596 8.14 -30.26 -23.54
C PRO A 596 8.51 -30.08 -25.01
N SER A 597 7.63 -30.51 -25.91
CA SER A 597 7.72 -30.24 -27.35
C SER A 597 6.41 -29.67 -27.86
N PHE A 598 6.43 -29.04 -29.03
CA PHE A 598 5.28 -28.32 -29.53
C PHE A 598 4.97 -28.68 -30.98
N VAL A 599 3.69 -28.69 -31.33
CA VAL A 599 3.22 -28.87 -32.71
C VAL A 599 2.31 -27.71 -33.05
N SER A 600 2.71 -26.90 -34.04
CA SER A 600 1.91 -25.78 -34.52
C SER A 600 0.82 -26.28 -35.46
N ASN A 601 -0.42 -25.88 -35.18
CA ASN A 601 -1.60 -26.25 -35.98
C ASN A 601 -1.95 -25.16 -36.99
N SER A 602 -2.74 -25.52 -38.01
CA SER A 602 -3.16 -24.61 -39.07
C SER A 602 -4.13 -23.52 -38.61
N ASP A 603 -4.75 -23.68 -37.44
CA ASP A 603 -5.70 -22.76 -36.80
C ASP A 603 -5.03 -21.80 -35.80
N ASN A 604 -3.70 -21.67 -35.86
CA ASN A 604 -2.87 -20.89 -34.95
C ASN A 604 -2.84 -21.40 -33.48
N SER A 605 -3.48 -22.55 -33.19
CA SER A 605 -3.30 -23.25 -31.91
C SER A 605 -1.94 -23.97 -31.86
N LEU A 606 -1.50 -24.27 -30.64
CA LEU A 606 -0.25 -24.96 -30.36
C LEU A 606 -0.52 -26.18 -29.48
N ASP A 607 -0.22 -27.38 -29.96
CA ASP A 607 -0.24 -28.55 -29.08
C ASP A 607 1.04 -28.61 -28.27
N VAL A 608 0.93 -28.36 -26.96
CA VAL A 608 2.02 -28.50 -26.00
C VAL A 608 2.08 -29.95 -25.53
N ILE A 609 3.06 -30.71 -26.00
CA ILE A 609 3.33 -32.07 -25.58
C ILE A 609 4.17 -32.00 -24.30
N MET A 610 3.52 -32.31 -23.18
CA MET A 610 4.15 -32.28 -21.85
C MET A 610 5.27 -33.32 -21.71
N PRO A 611 6.29 -33.07 -20.86
CA PRO A 611 7.32 -34.05 -20.50
C PRO A 611 6.77 -35.42 -20.11
N ASN A 612 7.49 -36.50 -20.45
CA ASN A 612 7.23 -37.84 -19.89
C ASN A 612 7.75 -38.03 -18.45
N SER A 613 7.85 -36.94 -17.68
CA SER A 613 8.33 -36.92 -16.30
C SER A 613 7.67 -35.77 -15.55
N SER A 614 7.77 -35.78 -14.22
CA SER A 614 7.19 -34.72 -13.41
C SER A 614 7.85 -33.37 -13.67
N LEU A 615 7.04 -32.32 -13.68
CA LEU A 615 7.49 -30.98 -13.37
C LEU A 615 7.66 -30.87 -11.85
N PHE A 616 8.84 -30.47 -11.43
CA PHE A 616 9.14 -30.22 -10.03
C PHE A 616 9.25 -28.71 -9.82
N TYR A 617 8.29 -28.15 -9.07
CA TYR A 617 8.36 -26.76 -8.68
C TYR A 617 9.14 -26.64 -7.38
N PHE A 618 10.30 -26.01 -7.45
CA PHE A 618 11.14 -25.70 -6.30
C PHE A 618 10.94 -24.24 -5.92
N ASN A 619 10.86 -23.98 -4.62
CA ASN A 619 11.01 -22.61 -4.14
C ASN A 619 12.49 -22.19 -4.20
N HIS A 620 12.73 -20.92 -3.94
CA HIS A 620 14.05 -20.31 -3.93
C HIS A 620 15.02 -20.86 -2.85
N PHE A 621 14.58 -21.78 -1.98
CA PHE A 621 15.44 -22.51 -1.05
C PHE A 621 15.87 -23.89 -1.57
N GLY A 622 15.52 -24.23 -2.82
CA GLY A 622 15.71 -25.58 -3.37
C GLY A 622 14.80 -26.63 -2.71
N LYS A 623 13.76 -26.20 -1.98
CA LYS A 623 12.75 -27.10 -1.42
C LYS A 623 11.66 -27.32 -2.46
N GLN A 624 11.42 -28.59 -2.79
CA GLN A 624 10.32 -29.00 -3.65
C GLN A 624 8.98 -28.60 -3.00
N ILE A 625 8.19 -27.78 -3.69
CA ILE A 625 6.88 -27.27 -3.22
C ILE A 625 5.74 -28.01 -3.90
N LYS A 626 5.84 -28.26 -5.21
CA LYS A 626 4.83 -28.98 -5.98
C LYS A 626 5.46 -29.93 -6.98
N VAL A 627 4.71 -30.98 -7.28
CA VAL A 627 5.04 -31.98 -8.30
C VAL A 627 3.81 -32.14 -9.17
N SER A 628 3.97 -32.02 -10.48
CA SER A 628 2.85 -32.21 -11.41
C SER A 628 2.37 -33.66 -11.36
N ASP A 629 1.07 -33.85 -11.48
CA ASP A 629 0.45 -35.18 -11.52
C ASP A 629 0.89 -35.97 -12.77
N SER A 630 1.01 -37.30 -12.64
CA SER A 630 1.35 -38.19 -13.75
C SER A 630 0.32 -38.21 -14.87
N LYS A 631 -0.91 -37.76 -14.62
CA LYS A 631 -1.96 -37.57 -15.65
C LYS A 631 -1.55 -36.62 -16.79
N TYR A 632 -0.51 -35.81 -16.58
CA TYR A 632 0.00 -34.89 -17.59
C TYR A 632 1.22 -35.44 -18.37
N TYR A 633 1.77 -36.60 -18.01
CA TYR A 633 2.97 -37.10 -18.68
C TYR A 633 2.69 -37.46 -20.13
N SER A 634 3.52 -36.94 -21.05
CA SER A 634 3.35 -37.10 -22.50
C SER A 634 2.00 -36.62 -23.05
N LYS A 635 1.21 -35.89 -22.25
CA LYS A 635 -0.11 -35.42 -22.67
C LYS A 635 0.07 -34.26 -23.65
N ALA A 636 -0.56 -34.36 -24.82
CA ALA A 636 -0.74 -33.23 -25.70
C ALA A 636 -1.87 -32.34 -25.15
N ILE A 637 -1.55 -31.09 -24.84
CA ILE A 637 -2.50 -30.09 -24.41
C ILE A 637 -2.61 -29.07 -25.54
N ASN A 638 -3.77 -29.03 -26.19
CA ASN A 638 -4.06 -28.00 -27.18
C ASN A 638 -4.17 -26.65 -26.49
N LEU A 639 -3.32 -25.71 -26.89
CA LEU A 639 -3.26 -24.35 -26.39
C LEU A 639 -3.74 -23.41 -27.52
N PRO A 640 -4.99 -22.93 -27.49
CA PRO A 640 -5.53 -22.00 -28.49
C PRO A 640 -4.73 -20.70 -28.60
N THR A 641 -4.93 -19.95 -29.68
CA THR A 641 -4.38 -18.59 -29.83
C THR A 641 -4.81 -17.68 -28.67
N ASN A 642 -3.88 -16.82 -28.20
CA ASN A 642 -4.08 -15.88 -27.08
C ASN A 642 -4.53 -16.57 -25.79
N SER A 643 -3.94 -17.73 -25.51
CA SER A 643 -4.23 -18.49 -24.30
C SER A 643 -2.94 -18.91 -23.60
N VAL A 644 -3.04 -19.00 -22.28
CA VAL A 644 -1.97 -19.41 -21.39
C VAL A 644 -2.21 -20.81 -20.88
N LEU A 645 -1.17 -21.62 -20.92
CA LEU A 645 -1.07 -22.88 -20.20
C LEU A 645 -0.56 -22.54 -18.80
N LEU A 646 -1.42 -22.70 -17.81
CA LEU A 646 -1.14 -22.40 -16.41
C LEU A 646 -1.01 -23.69 -15.61
N TRP A 647 -0.07 -23.73 -14.69
CA TRP A 647 -0.08 -24.71 -13.61
C TRP A 647 -0.59 -24.03 -12.34
N ASN A 648 -1.81 -24.38 -11.94
CA ASN A 648 -2.45 -23.92 -10.72
C ASN A 648 -1.96 -24.79 -9.55
N PHE A 649 -1.31 -24.18 -8.57
CA PHE A 649 -0.74 -24.88 -7.42
C PHE A 649 -1.78 -25.23 -6.35
N ASP A 650 -2.91 -24.52 -6.28
CA ASP A 650 -3.98 -24.80 -5.32
C ASP A 650 -4.67 -26.12 -5.66
N THR A 651 -5.01 -26.30 -6.95
CA THR A 651 -5.65 -27.53 -7.45
C THR A 651 -4.63 -28.58 -7.93
N ASN A 652 -3.37 -28.19 -8.10
CA ASN A 652 -2.33 -28.97 -8.78
C ASN A 652 -2.71 -29.37 -10.21
N GLU A 653 -3.50 -28.55 -10.88
CA GLU A 653 -3.94 -28.79 -12.25
C GLU A 653 -3.22 -27.89 -13.25
N ILE A 654 -2.88 -28.48 -14.39
CA ILE A 654 -2.42 -27.76 -15.57
C ILE A 654 -3.64 -27.51 -16.45
N VAL A 655 -3.96 -26.23 -16.65
CA VAL A 655 -5.19 -25.76 -17.31
C VAL A 655 -4.85 -24.76 -18.39
N VAL A 656 -5.71 -24.71 -19.41
CA VAL A 656 -5.67 -23.71 -20.47
C VAL A 656 -6.66 -22.62 -20.14
N GLN A 657 -6.23 -21.37 -20.26
CA GLN A 657 -7.04 -20.20 -19.93
C GLN A 657 -6.81 -19.09 -20.97
N ALA A 658 -7.85 -18.33 -21.30
CA ALA A 658 -7.69 -17.13 -22.13
C ALA A 658 -6.75 -16.12 -21.45
N GLN A 659 -5.89 -15.46 -22.21
CA GLN A 659 -4.87 -14.54 -21.68
C GLN A 659 -5.46 -13.42 -20.79
N GLU A 660 -6.67 -12.98 -21.12
CA GLU A 660 -7.43 -11.89 -20.48
C GLU A 660 -8.26 -12.31 -19.26
N ALA A 661 -8.40 -13.61 -19.01
CA ALA A 661 -9.16 -14.10 -17.88
C ALA A 661 -8.38 -13.94 -16.57
N GLU A 662 -9.10 -13.69 -15.47
CA GLU A 662 -8.51 -13.51 -14.13
C GLU A 662 -7.73 -14.75 -13.71
N ARG A 663 -6.45 -14.57 -13.38
CA ARG A 663 -5.54 -15.69 -13.11
C ARG A 663 -5.65 -16.14 -11.65
N PRO A 664 -5.60 -17.45 -11.38
CA PRO A 664 -5.48 -17.94 -10.01
C PRO A 664 -4.20 -17.39 -9.36
N VAL A 665 -4.34 -16.84 -8.16
CA VAL A 665 -3.26 -16.17 -7.41
C VAL A 665 -2.03 -17.08 -7.23
N ASN A 666 -2.24 -18.39 -7.03
CA ASN A 666 -1.18 -19.38 -6.89
C ASN A 666 -1.01 -20.20 -8.18
N SER A 667 -0.64 -19.56 -9.28
CA SER A 667 -0.36 -20.25 -10.54
C SER A 667 0.90 -19.76 -11.23
N ILE A 668 1.46 -20.57 -12.14
CA ILE A 668 2.59 -20.20 -12.99
C ILE A 668 2.25 -20.44 -14.47
N ILE A 669 2.68 -19.53 -15.34
CA ILE A 669 2.56 -19.69 -16.79
C ILE A 669 3.64 -20.67 -17.25
N LEU A 670 3.20 -21.80 -17.80
CA LEU A 670 4.06 -22.75 -18.49
C LEU A 670 4.30 -22.30 -19.92
N ALA A 671 3.27 -21.88 -20.66
CA ALA A 671 3.40 -21.36 -22.02
C ALA A 671 2.29 -20.34 -22.31
N ASN A 672 2.59 -19.28 -23.04
CA ASN A 672 1.62 -18.32 -23.55
C ASN A 672 1.60 -18.41 -25.07
N ASN A 673 0.57 -19.02 -25.64
CA ASN A 673 0.44 -19.10 -27.09
C ASN A 673 -0.16 -17.81 -27.63
N ILE A 674 0.60 -17.13 -28.47
CA ILE A 674 0.14 -16.02 -29.28
C ILE A 674 0.43 -16.38 -30.75
N TYR A 675 -0.63 -16.66 -31.51
CA TYR A 675 -0.61 -17.03 -32.93
C TYR A 675 0.38 -18.16 -33.32
N LYS A 676 0.37 -19.28 -32.58
CA LYS A 676 1.28 -20.45 -32.66
C LYS A 676 2.70 -20.25 -32.12
N HIS A 677 2.95 -19.13 -31.44
CA HIS A 677 4.24 -18.82 -30.84
C HIS A 677 4.13 -18.77 -29.32
N VAL A 678 5.10 -19.36 -28.62
CA VAL A 678 5.21 -19.21 -27.17
C VAL A 678 5.92 -17.89 -26.87
N THR A 679 5.19 -16.87 -26.44
CA THR A 679 5.75 -15.52 -26.21
C THR A 679 6.17 -15.25 -24.78
N SER A 680 5.73 -16.10 -23.85
CA SER A 680 6.14 -16.04 -22.44
C SER A 680 5.82 -17.34 -21.70
N GLY A 681 6.46 -17.55 -20.55
CA GLY A 681 6.26 -18.71 -19.67
C GLY A 681 7.48 -19.65 -19.64
N TYR A 682 7.48 -20.59 -18.69
CA TYR A 682 8.65 -21.42 -18.43
C TYR A 682 9.10 -22.29 -19.63
N PHE A 683 8.17 -22.62 -20.52
CA PHE A 683 8.41 -23.48 -21.68
C PHE A 683 8.91 -22.73 -22.91
N GLU A 684 8.96 -21.39 -22.90
CA GLU A 684 9.51 -20.55 -23.97
C GLU A 684 10.92 -21.01 -24.36
N GLN A 685 11.79 -21.24 -23.38
CA GLN A 685 13.16 -21.72 -23.61
C GLN A 685 13.24 -23.03 -24.41
N TYR A 686 12.24 -23.90 -24.29
CA TYR A 686 12.19 -25.18 -25.00
C TYR A 686 11.55 -25.02 -26.39
N PHE A 687 10.63 -24.07 -26.52
CA PHE A 687 10.07 -23.66 -27.80
C PHE A 687 11.17 -23.08 -28.70
N ASP A 688 12.01 -22.20 -28.14
CA ASP A 688 13.18 -21.63 -28.82
C ASP A 688 14.21 -22.69 -29.23
N GLN A 689 14.43 -23.70 -28.38
CA GLN A 689 15.31 -24.83 -28.72
C GLN A 689 14.75 -25.67 -29.87
N GLN A 690 13.43 -25.82 -29.96
CA GLN A 690 12.80 -26.65 -30.99
C GLN A 690 12.73 -25.95 -32.36
N PHE A 691 12.33 -24.68 -32.39
CA PHE A 691 12.08 -23.97 -33.66
C PHE A 691 13.14 -22.92 -34.01
N GLY A 692 14.07 -22.64 -33.10
CA GLY A 692 15.07 -21.59 -33.22
C GLY A 692 14.57 -20.25 -32.69
N PRO A 693 15.46 -19.38 -32.18
CA PRO A 693 15.10 -18.07 -31.63
C PRO A 693 14.40 -17.16 -32.65
N GLU A 694 14.76 -17.28 -33.93
CA GLU A 694 14.13 -16.53 -35.03
C GLU A 694 12.64 -16.89 -35.23
N TYR A 695 12.19 -18.09 -34.81
CA TYR A 695 10.80 -18.52 -34.93
C TYR A 695 9.91 -17.89 -33.85
N ALA A 696 10.40 -17.69 -32.63
CA ALA A 696 9.72 -16.90 -31.61
C ALA A 696 9.66 -15.41 -32.00
N ASP A 697 10.68 -14.91 -32.69
CA ASP A 697 10.72 -13.53 -33.20
C ASP A 697 9.84 -13.30 -34.43
N SER A 698 9.53 -14.34 -35.24
CA SER A 698 8.67 -14.21 -36.43
C SER A 698 7.20 -13.81 -36.12
N TYR A 699 6.76 -13.95 -34.87
CA TYR A 699 5.48 -13.39 -34.38
C TYR A 699 5.46 -11.86 -34.38
N ARG A 700 6.64 -11.21 -34.33
CA ARG A 700 6.77 -9.74 -34.34
C ARG A 700 6.45 -9.13 -35.72
N ALA A 701 6.24 -9.96 -36.74
CA ALA A 701 6.05 -9.56 -38.13
C ALA A 701 4.58 -9.35 -38.57
N TYR A 702 3.68 -8.96 -37.67
CA TYR A 702 2.41 -8.36 -38.11
C TYR A 702 2.69 -6.93 -38.57
N ALA A 703 2.61 -6.75 -39.89
CA ALA A 703 2.79 -5.50 -40.64
C ALA A 703 3.92 -4.58 -40.12
N GLU A 704 5.15 -5.10 -40.01
CA GLU A 704 6.31 -4.25 -39.80
C GLU A 704 6.41 -3.22 -40.92
N GLN A 705 6.14 -1.96 -40.60
CA GLN A 705 6.38 -0.85 -41.50
C GLN A 705 7.62 -0.12 -41.04
N ASP A 706 8.63 -0.06 -41.91
CA ASP A 706 9.85 0.71 -41.66
C ASP A 706 9.46 2.18 -41.44
N ILE A 707 9.76 2.70 -40.25
CA ILE A 707 9.71 4.12 -39.92
C ILE A 707 11.17 4.56 -39.78
N ALA A 708 11.63 5.51 -40.60
CA ALA A 708 13.05 5.85 -40.73
C ALA A 708 13.65 6.63 -39.51
N TYR A 709 13.16 6.38 -38.31
CA TYR A 709 13.19 7.32 -37.18
C TYR A 709 13.44 6.58 -35.86
N ASN A 710 14.46 6.99 -35.09
CA ASN A 710 14.70 6.56 -33.71
C ASN A 710 13.88 7.45 -32.78
N ASP A 711 12.80 6.90 -32.24
CA ASP A 711 11.84 7.62 -31.42
C ASP A 711 12.20 7.61 -29.92
N GLN A 712 11.54 8.48 -29.18
CA GLN A 712 11.44 8.39 -27.72
C GLN A 712 10.07 7.84 -27.33
N ASP A 713 9.00 8.50 -27.79
CA ASP A 713 7.63 8.02 -27.60
C ASP A 713 6.75 8.35 -28.82
N ILE A 714 5.56 7.74 -28.88
CA ILE A 714 4.54 7.97 -29.90
C ILE A 714 3.20 8.28 -29.26
N THR A 715 2.36 9.06 -29.92
CA THR A 715 0.97 9.29 -29.49
C THR A 715 0.06 9.51 -30.69
N VAL A 716 -1.25 9.57 -30.47
CA VAL A 716 -2.21 9.88 -31.54
C VAL A 716 -2.94 11.19 -31.27
N VAL A 717 -2.81 12.12 -32.21
CA VAL A 717 -3.47 13.43 -32.18
C VAL A 717 -4.50 13.48 -33.31
N GLY A 718 -5.78 13.41 -32.94
CA GLY A 718 -6.87 13.31 -33.91
C GLY A 718 -6.76 12.01 -34.71
N ASP A 719 -6.56 12.11 -36.03
CA ASP A 719 -6.41 10.98 -36.96
C ASP A 719 -4.95 10.70 -37.36
N GLU A 720 -3.99 11.34 -36.68
CA GLU A 720 -2.58 11.28 -37.01
C GLU A 720 -1.74 10.63 -35.90
N LEU A 721 -0.86 9.71 -36.30
CA LEU A 721 0.18 9.17 -35.43
C LEU A 721 1.35 10.15 -35.37
N TRP A 722 1.71 10.56 -34.17
CA TRP A 722 2.81 11.49 -33.91
C TRP A 722 3.96 10.73 -33.27
N ILE A 723 5.17 10.90 -33.79
CA ILE A 723 6.38 10.24 -33.33
C ILE A 723 7.33 11.32 -32.80
N GLY A 724 7.62 11.29 -31.51
CA GLY A 724 8.50 12.25 -30.83
C GLY A 724 9.95 11.80 -30.79
N MET A 725 10.86 12.75 -30.99
CA MET A 725 12.31 12.56 -30.84
C MET A 725 12.85 13.55 -29.83
N GLN A 726 13.80 13.13 -29.00
CA GLN A 726 14.41 14.03 -28.01
C GLN A 726 15.12 15.24 -28.64
N SER A 727 15.11 16.33 -27.89
CA SER A 727 15.98 17.49 -28.07
C SER A 727 17.02 17.53 -26.93
N ALA A 728 17.93 18.50 -26.91
CA ALA A 728 18.87 18.62 -25.79
C ALA A 728 18.14 18.93 -24.46
N PRO A 729 18.55 18.33 -23.33
CA PRO A 729 17.89 18.50 -22.02
C PRO A 729 17.99 19.93 -21.46
N ASN A 730 18.90 20.75 -21.99
CA ASN A 730 19.05 22.16 -21.62
C ASN A 730 18.07 23.10 -22.36
N HIS A 731 17.13 22.57 -23.15
CA HIS A 731 16.14 23.33 -23.92
C HIS A 731 16.73 24.34 -24.93
N ASP A 732 17.96 24.10 -25.38
CA ASP A 732 18.63 24.96 -26.34
C ASP A 732 17.96 24.92 -27.72
N ALA A 733 17.62 26.11 -28.25
CA ALA A 733 17.02 26.27 -29.57
C ALA A 733 17.95 25.85 -30.73
N ALA A 734 19.26 25.69 -30.50
CA ALA A 734 20.20 25.17 -31.49
C ALA A 734 20.20 23.62 -31.58
N HIS A 735 19.71 22.92 -30.56
CA HIS A 735 19.76 21.46 -30.45
C HIS A 735 18.34 20.89 -30.32
N THR A 736 17.59 20.99 -31.41
CA THR A 736 16.16 20.66 -31.46
C THR A 736 15.89 19.20 -31.80
N GLY A 737 14.79 18.68 -31.26
CA GLY A 737 14.15 17.41 -31.62
C GLY A 737 13.06 17.61 -32.67
N GLN A 738 12.38 16.52 -33.02
CA GLN A 738 11.31 16.53 -34.02
C GLN A 738 10.09 15.73 -33.56
N ILE A 739 8.91 16.21 -33.91
CA ILE A 739 7.66 15.44 -33.84
C ILE A 739 7.21 15.18 -35.28
N ILE A 740 7.34 13.94 -35.75
CA ILE A 740 6.92 13.52 -37.09
C ILE A 740 5.45 13.14 -37.06
N ARG A 741 4.68 13.58 -38.06
CA ARG A 741 3.23 13.35 -38.13
C ARG A 741 2.89 12.47 -39.31
N LEU A 742 2.25 11.34 -39.05
CA LEU A 742 1.82 10.36 -40.04
C LEU A 742 0.30 10.30 -40.07
N ASN A 743 -0.30 10.23 -41.26
CA ASN A 743 -1.73 9.94 -41.37
C ASN A 743 -2.03 8.46 -41.11
N ARG A 744 -3.31 8.08 -41.13
CA ARG A 744 -3.78 6.68 -40.99
C ARG A 744 -3.17 5.66 -41.98
N ASN A 745 -2.57 6.11 -43.08
CA ASN A 745 -1.85 5.24 -44.03
C ASN A 745 -0.33 5.24 -43.77
N LEU A 746 0.09 5.72 -42.60
CA LEU A 746 1.49 5.83 -42.17
C LEU A 746 2.35 6.67 -43.14
N LYS A 747 1.72 7.58 -43.88
CA LYS A 747 2.42 8.56 -44.72
C LYS A 747 2.63 9.85 -43.94
N GLN A 748 3.85 10.36 -43.99
CA GLN A 748 4.17 11.64 -43.36
C GLN A 748 3.36 12.77 -43.98
N VAL A 749 2.63 13.48 -43.13
CA VAL A 749 1.81 14.66 -43.48
C VAL A 749 2.39 15.96 -42.96
N GLY A 750 3.33 15.89 -42.03
CA GLY A 750 3.99 17.07 -41.48
C GLY A 750 5.06 16.73 -40.45
N ARG A 751 5.64 17.76 -39.86
CA ARG A 751 6.50 17.67 -38.68
C ARG A 751 6.55 18.98 -37.91
N TYR A 752 6.86 18.89 -36.62
CA TYR A 752 7.26 20.01 -35.78
C TYR A 752 8.72 19.89 -35.38
N VAL A 753 9.38 21.02 -35.20
CA VAL A 753 10.71 21.11 -34.57
C VAL A 753 10.48 21.60 -33.15
N HIS A 754 11.24 21.13 -32.16
CA HIS A 754 11.03 21.54 -30.78
C HIS A 754 12.32 21.52 -29.95
N ASN A 755 12.37 22.29 -28.87
CA ASN A 755 13.44 22.30 -27.85
C ASN A 755 12.90 21.92 -26.46
N LEU A 756 12.00 20.93 -26.41
CA LEU A 756 11.22 20.55 -25.22
C LEU A 756 11.95 19.58 -24.27
N GLY A 757 13.25 19.34 -24.46
CA GLY A 757 14.04 18.41 -23.65
C GLY A 757 14.05 16.97 -24.16
N HIS A 758 14.21 16.03 -23.23
CA HIS A 758 14.41 14.60 -23.47
C HIS A 758 13.13 13.89 -23.95
N LEU A 759 11.94 14.45 -23.68
CA LEU A 759 10.65 13.96 -24.19
C LEU A 759 10.49 12.46 -23.88
N ASN A 760 10.42 12.11 -22.61
CA ASN A 760 10.39 10.71 -22.18
C ASN A 760 9.06 10.06 -22.57
N THR A 761 7.95 10.80 -22.52
CA THR A 761 6.63 10.28 -22.89
C THR A 761 5.80 11.33 -23.61
N MET A 762 4.85 10.90 -24.43
CA MET A 762 3.85 11.73 -25.11
C MET A 762 2.45 11.15 -24.94
N ASP A 763 1.52 11.97 -24.46
CA ASP A 763 0.11 11.59 -24.39
C ASP A 763 -0.79 12.75 -24.84
N TYR A 764 -1.99 12.44 -25.33
CA TYR A 764 -2.89 13.43 -25.92
C TYR A 764 -4.30 13.36 -25.34
N CYS A 765 -4.79 14.50 -24.84
CA CYS A 765 -6.16 14.64 -24.37
C CYS A 765 -7.04 15.25 -25.47
N ALA A 766 -7.90 14.42 -26.07
CA ALA A 766 -8.83 14.87 -27.11
C ALA A 766 -9.90 15.85 -26.59
N ASN A 767 -10.26 15.79 -25.30
CA ASN A 767 -11.33 16.61 -24.72
C ASN A 767 -10.98 18.10 -24.69
N ASN A 768 -9.70 18.44 -24.55
CA ASN A 768 -9.23 19.82 -24.47
C ASN A 768 -8.12 20.14 -25.49
N ASP A 769 -7.88 19.24 -26.45
CA ASP A 769 -6.88 19.39 -27.52
C ASP A 769 -5.48 19.72 -26.96
N THR A 770 -5.01 18.94 -25.98
CA THR A 770 -3.74 19.20 -25.29
C THR A 770 -2.79 18.03 -25.40
N LEU A 771 -1.55 18.31 -25.81
CA LEU A 771 -0.44 17.37 -25.74
C LEU A 771 0.25 17.48 -24.38
N LEU A 772 0.46 16.34 -23.73
CA LEU A 772 1.23 16.17 -22.50
C LEU A 772 2.56 15.51 -22.84
N ILE A 773 3.64 16.03 -22.28
CA ILE A 773 4.98 15.47 -22.38
C ILE A 773 5.55 15.32 -20.97
N GLY A 774 6.00 14.12 -20.62
CA GLY A 774 6.88 13.91 -19.47
C GLY A 774 8.33 14.16 -19.90
N ASN A 775 9.08 14.96 -19.13
CA ASN A 775 10.43 15.37 -19.49
C ASN A 775 11.38 15.32 -18.30
N SER A 776 12.45 14.52 -18.41
CA SER A 776 13.58 14.49 -17.48
C SER A 776 14.78 13.79 -18.10
N SER A 777 16.01 14.13 -17.71
CA SER A 777 17.22 13.46 -18.18
C SER A 777 18.08 12.92 -17.04
N ASP A 778 19.03 12.05 -17.36
CA ASP A 778 20.05 11.55 -16.44
C ASP A 778 21.04 12.64 -15.96
N GLU A 779 20.91 13.88 -16.44
CA GLU A 779 21.71 15.01 -15.97
C GLU A 779 21.33 15.38 -14.53
N LYS A 780 22.32 15.44 -13.64
CA LYS A 780 22.13 15.80 -12.22
C LYS A 780 21.49 17.17 -11.98
N SER A 781 21.55 18.07 -12.97
CA SER A 781 20.98 19.40 -12.92
C SER A 781 19.59 19.51 -13.55
N ALA A 782 19.10 18.47 -14.24
CA ALA A 782 17.77 18.47 -14.80
C ALA A 782 16.73 18.43 -13.68
N VAL A 783 15.69 19.24 -13.81
CA VAL A 783 14.53 19.23 -12.90
C VAL A 783 13.42 18.48 -13.63
N PRO A 784 12.87 17.39 -13.07
CA PRO A 784 11.74 16.71 -13.68
C PRO A 784 10.56 17.64 -13.88
N GLU A 785 9.92 17.52 -15.04
CA GLU A 785 8.77 18.35 -15.36
C GLU A 785 7.77 17.63 -16.27
N ILE A 786 6.55 18.13 -16.26
CA ILE A 786 5.60 17.89 -17.33
C ILE A 786 5.38 19.17 -18.13
N ILE A 787 5.18 18.99 -19.43
CA ILE A 787 4.94 20.06 -20.37
C ILE A 787 3.58 19.83 -21.02
N LEU A 788 2.73 20.86 -20.99
CA LEU A 788 1.40 20.88 -21.59
C LEU A 788 1.38 21.88 -22.75
N ILE A 789 0.89 21.43 -23.91
CA ILE A 789 0.74 22.25 -25.11
C ILE A 789 -0.74 22.25 -25.52
N PRO A 790 -1.52 23.23 -25.07
CA PRO A 790 -2.94 23.33 -25.42
C PRO A 790 -3.17 23.75 -26.87
N ASN A 791 -4.34 23.38 -27.41
CA ASN A 791 -4.74 23.63 -28.80
C ASN A 791 -3.73 23.11 -29.83
N VAL A 792 -3.11 21.95 -29.55
CA VAL A 792 -2.01 21.42 -30.36
C VAL A 792 -2.44 21.12 -31.79
N SER A 793 -3.69 20.70 -32.02
CA SER A 793 -4.24 20.47 -33.36
C SER A 793 -4.39 21.77 -34.18
N LYS A 794 -4.48 22.92 -33.52
CA LYS A 794 -4.64 24.24 -34.15
C LYS A 794 -3.32 24.96 -34.40
N LEU A 795 -2.19 24.40 -33.96
CA LEU A 795 -0.87 24.94 -34.27
C LEU A 795 -0.72 25.02 -35.80
N LYS A 796 -0.60 26.24 -36.32
CA LYS A 796 -0.59 26.49 -37.76
C LYS A 796 0.63 25.85 -38.40
N VAL A 797 0.38 24.91 -39.30
CA VAL A 797 1.37 24.37 -40.24
C VAL A 797 1.36 25.27 -41.48
N ASN A 798 2.16 26.34 -41.50
CA ASN A 798 2.59 26.93 -42.77
C ASN A 798 3.89 26.20 -43.18
N PRO A 799 4.31 26.15 -44.46
CA PRO A 799 5.31 25.18 -44.95
C PRO A 799 6.71 25.27 -44.32
N ASP A 800 6.91 26.18 -43.36
CA ASP A 800 8.10 26.35 -42.56
C ASP A 800 7.84 25.89 -41.11
N TRP A 801 8.19 24.63 -40.85
CA TRP A 801 8.58 24.01 -39.58
C TRP A 801 8.52 24.93 -38.34
N PRO A 802 7.35 25.15 -37.73
CA PRO A 802 7.27 26.03 -36.57
C PRO A 802 7.97 25.35 -35.39
N LEU A 803 8.95 26.06 -34.82
CA LEU A 803 9.60 25.66 -33.58
C LEU A 803 8.55 25.73 -32.46
N ILE A 804 8.25 24.60 -31.83
CA ILE A 804 7.57 24.56 -30.54
C ILE A 804 8.64 24.93 -29.50
N ASP A 805 8.70 26.22 -29.20
CA ASP A 805 9.68 26.77 -28.28
C ASP A 805 9.25 26.57 -26.82
N TYR A 806 10.08 25.90 -26.02
CA TYR A 806 9.93 25.72 -24.59
C TYR A 806 9.68 27.04 -23.83
N ASN A 807 10.22 28.15 -24.32
CA ASN A 807 10.04 29.48 -23.72
C ASN A 807 8.79 30.22 -24.19
N SER A 808 8.03 29.65 -25.14
CA SER A 808 6.78 30.23 -25.62
C SER A 808 5.72 30.25 -24.52
N SER A 809 4.89 31.30 -24.52
CA SER A 809 3.72 31.38 -23.64
C SER A 809 2.63 30.36 -23.96
N ALA A 810 2.72 29.67 -25.11
CA ALA A 810 1.85 28.57 -25.47
C ALA A 810 2.24 27.23 -24.81
N VAL A 811 3.41 27.19 -24.16
CA VAL A 811 3.95 25.99 -23.49
C VAL A 811 3.83 26.19 -21.99
N ILE A 812 3.03 25.35 -21.35
CA ILE A 812 2.80 25.36 -19.90
C ILE A 812 3.71 24.31 -19.26
N LYS A 813 4.40 24.69 -18.18
CA LYS A 813 5.44 23.86 -17.55
C LYS A 813 5.14 23.70 -16.07
N ILE A 814 5.23 22.48 -15.57
CA ILE A 814 5.03 22.17 -14.15
C ILE A 814 6.22 21.32 -13.70
N GLN A 815 7.01 21.85 -12.78
CA GLN A 815 8.26 21.25 -12.31
C GLN A 815 8.08 20.55 -10.96
N PHE A 816 8.78 19.44 -10.78
CA PHE A 816 8.72 18.58 -9.59
C PHE A 816 10.12 18.38 -8.98
N PRO A 817 10.63 19.37 -8.21
CA PRO A 817 12.00 19.37 -7.71
C PRO A 817 12.30 18.33 -6.62
N ASP A 818 11.26 17.72 -6.05
CA ASP A 818 11.30 16.67 -5.03
C ASP A 818 11.27 15.24 -5.62
N ILE A 819 11.18 15.12 -6.95
CA ILE A 819 11.23 13.86 -7.67
C ILE A 819 12.66 13.64 -8.22
N SER A 820 13.06 12.37 -8.33
CA SER A 820 14.36 12.00 -8.91
C SER A 820 14.51 12.53 -10.34
N PRO A 821 15.66 13.12 -10.70
CA PRO A 821 15.95 13.53 -12.09
C PRO A 821 16.05 12.34 -13.04
N MET A 822 16.23 11.11 -12.53
CA MET A 822 16.48 9.90 -13.32
C MET A 822 15.26 9.33 -14.07
N GLY A 823 14.42 10.20 -14.65
CA GLY A 823 13.36 9.85 -15.61
C GLY A 823 11.94 10.02 -15.07
N VAL A 824 11.17 10.92 -15.69
CA VAL A 824 9.73 11.10 -15.43
C VAL A 824 8.95 11.00 -16.73
N GLY A 825 8.14 9.94 -16.83
CA GLY A 825 7.07 9.83 -17.81
C GLY A 825 5.77 10.41 -17.26
N ALA A 826 4.83 10.76 -18.12
CA ALA A 826 3.51 11.26 -17.73
C ALA A 826 2.44 10.87 -18.75
N VAL A 827 1.29 10.42 -18.25
CA VAL A 827 0.10 10.12 -19.05
C VAL A 827 -1.12 10.80 -18.43
N PHE A 828 -2.12 11.13 -19.24
CA PHE A 828 -3.41 11.58 -18.73
C PHE A 828 -4.10 10.47 -17.94
N GLY A 829 -5.04 10.84 -17.07
CA GLY A 829 -5.81 9.91 -16.26
C GLY A 829 -7.26 9.79 -16.72
N GLU A 830 -8.12 9.43 -15.78
CA GLU A 830 -9.55 9.22 -15.99
C GLU A 830 -10.31 10.49 -16.41
N THR A 831 -9.75 11.66 -16.14
CA THR A 831 -10.34 12.97 -16.43
C THR A 831 -9.23 13.93 -16.91
N PRO A 832 -9.56 15.00 -17.67
CA PRO A 832 -8.55 15.91 -18.22
C PRO A 832 -7.69 16.60 -17.17
N ASP A 833 -8.20 16.78 -15.97
CA ASP A 833 -7.52 17.35 -14.80
C ASP A 833 -6.74 16.30 -13.99
N VAL A 834 -6.67 15.04 -14.40
CA VAL A 834 -5.85 14.02 -13.74
C VAL A 834 -4.72 13.58 -14.65
N ALA A 835 -3.52 13.42 -14.07
CA ALA A 835 -2.38 12.80 -14.75
C ALA A 835 -1.63 11.86 -13.81
N TYR A 836 -0.89 10.92 -14.40
CA TYR A 836 -0.06 9.95 -13.70
C TYR A 836 1.39 10.11 -14.11
N LEU A 837 2.25 10.43 -13.13
CA LEU A 837 3.70 10.47 -13.30
C LEU A 837 4.27 9.07 -13.10
N LEU A 838 5.05 8.61 -14.07
CA LEU A 838 5.75 7.33 -14.07
C LEU A 838 7.22 7.61 -13.74
N ILE A 839 7.60 7.42 -12.48
CA ILE A 839 8.92 7.81 -11.98
C ILE A 839 9.84 6.58 -12.00
N GLY A 840 10.96 6.69 -12.73
CA GLY A 840 12.01 5.68 -12.80
C GLY A 840 13.33 6.14 -12.17
N GLY A 841 14.25 5.19 -11.95
CA GLY A 841 15.68 5.45 -11.71
C GLY A 841 16.26 4.81 -10.43
N ALA A 842 17.42 4.17 -10.58
CA ALA A 842 18.20 3.41 -9.59
C ALA A 842 17.39 2.37 -8.75
N PRO A 843 18.00 1.31 -8.20
CA PRO A 843 17.27 0.37 -7.35
C PRO A 843 16.71 1.11 -6.11
N GLY A 844 15.39 1.36 -6.09
CA GLY A 844 14.67 1.83 -4.91
C GLY A 844 13.85 3.13 -5.02
N MET A 845 13.74 3.79 -6.19
CA MET A 845 12.93 5.02 -6.33
C MET A 845 11.87 4.93 -7.45
N ASN A 846 11.08 3.85 -7.47
CA ASN A 846 10.09 3.59 -8.53
C ASN A 846 8.66 3.69 -8.01
N SER A 847 7.90 4.64 -8.55
CA SER A 847 6.52 4.87 -8.13
C SER A 847 5.67 5.48 -9.25
N VAL A 848 4.37 5.19 -9.21
CA VAL A 848 3.38 5.93 -9.99
C VAL A 848 2.81 7.02 -9.09
N VAL A 849 2.78 8.26 -9.53
CA VAL A 849 2.21 9.37 -8.75
C VAL A 849 1.00 9.93 -9.49
N LYS A 850 -0.16 9.87 -8.85
CA LYS A 850 -1.36 10.54 -9.31
C LYS A 850 -1.30 12.01 -8.90
N ILE A 851 -1.52 12.89 -9.87
CA ILE A 851 -1.60 14.33 -9.68
C ILE A 851 -2.91 14.88 -10.27
N GLU A 852 -3.37 15.98 -9.69
CA GLU A 852 -4.46 16.80 -10.22
C GLU A 852 -3.86 18.05 -10.87
N LEU A 853 -4.29 18.41 -12.07
CA LEU A 853 -3.83 19.55 -12.85
C LEU A 853 -4.79 20.71 -12.66
N GLY A 854 -4.27 21.88 -12.28
CA GLY A 854 -5.04 23.09 -12.11
C GLY A 854 -5.62 23.57 -13.44
N MET A 855 -6.93 23.80 -13.46
CA MET A 855 -7.66 24.33 -14.61
C MET A 855 -8.41 25.62 -14.25
N GLY A 856 -8.46 26.57 -15.19
CA GLY A 856 -9.14 27.85 -15.01
C GLY A 856 -8.62 28.61 -13.79
N THR A 857 -9.55 29.02 -12.93
CA THR A 857 -9.25 29.73 -11.69
C THR A 857 -8.82 28.82 -10.52
N SER A 858 -8.70 27.50 -10.72
CA SER A 858 -8.32 26.55 -9.66
C SER A 858 -6.82 26.56 -9.41
N ASP A 859 -6.34 27.55 -8.66
CA ASP A 859 -4.93 27.69 -8.29
C ASP A 859 -4.51 26.64 -7.25
N LEU A 860 -3.69 25.68 -7.67
CA LEU A 860 -3.16 24.62 -6.80
C LEU A 860 -1.75 24.92 -6.26
N SER A 861 -1.17 26.09 -6.56
CA SER A 861 0.22 26.42 -6.22
C SER A 861 0.51 26.47 -4.72
N SER A 862 -0.49 26.73 -3.87
CA SER A 862 -0.32 26.74 -2.41
C SER A 862 -0.24 25.34 -1.78
N ALA A 863 -0.71 24.32 -2.48
CA ALA A 863 -0.81 22.94 -1.97
C ALA A 863 -0.04 21.91 -2.84
N GLY A 864 0.62 22.36 -3.90
CA GLY A 864 1.25 21.49 -4.89
C GLY A 864 2.42 22.12 -5.64
N TYR A 865 2.47 21.92 -6.95
CA TYR A 865 3.58 22.25 -7.85
C TYR A 865 3.17 23.29 -8.90
N GLY A 866 4.17 23.92 -9.53
CA GLY A 866 3.98 24.84 -10.64
C GLY A 866 3.69 26.29 -10.23
N THR A 867 3.47 27.15 -11.24
CA THR A 867 3.22 28.58 -11.05
C THR A 867 1.88 28.94 -11.66
N PHE A 868 1.00 29.58 -10.88
CA PHE A 868 -0.33 29.94 -11.34
C PHE A 868 -0.32 31.01 -12.44
N ILE A 869 -0.86 30.63 -13.59
CA ILE A 869 -1.11 31.49 -14.74
C ILE A 869 -2.56 31.99 -14.61
N LYS A 870 -2.72 33.30 -14.46
CA LYS A 870 -4.04 33.95 -14.34
C LYS A 870 -4.75 34.04 -15.69
N ASP A 871 -6.07 34.15 -15.65
CA ASP A 871 -6.93 34.47 -16.80
C ASP A 871 -6.81 33.47 -17.98
N THR A 872 -6.64 32.19 -17.66
CA THR A 872 -6.66 31.07 -18.64
C THR A 872 -7.99 30.32 -18.53
N ASP A 873 -8.54 29.91 -19.68
CA ASP A 873 -9.75 29.07 -19.78
C ASP A 873 -9.42 27.56 -19.73
N GLY A 874 -8.14 27.19 -19.61
CA GLY A 874 -7.63 25.81 -19.66
C GLY A 874 -6.68 25.52 -18.51
N TYR A 875 -5.62 24.74 -18.75
CA TYR A 875 -4.61 24.51 -17.71
C TYR A 875 -3.98 25.83 -17.25
N ASN A 876 -3.76 25.95 -15.95
CA ASN A 876 -3.26 27.17 -15.33
C ASN A 876 -1.83 27.06 -14.79
N GLY A 877 -1.10 26.00 -15.18
CA GLY A 877 0.30 25.82 -14.82
C GLY A 877 0.55 25.38 -13.37
N THR A 878 -0.49 24.95 -12.65
CA THR A 878 -0.37 24.36 -11.32
C THR A 878 -0.78 22.90 -11.32
N ALA A 879 -0.29 22.13 -10.36
CA ALA A 879 -0.73 20.76 -10.12
C ALA A 879 -0.70 20.47 -8.61
N GLN A 880 -1.45 19.49 -8.14
CA GLN A 880 -1.42 19.02 -6.76
C GLN A 880 -1.10 17.53 -6.70
N TYR A 881 -0.29 17.14 -5.71
CA TYR A 881 -0.10 15.75 -5.37
C TYR A 881 -1.42 15.15 -4.84
N VAL A 882 -1.88 14.06 -5.47
CA VAL A 882 -3.05 13.31 -4.98
C VAL A 882 -2.59 12.08 -4.21
N ARG A 883 -1.76 11.24 -4.82
CA ARG A 883 -1.32 9.96 -4.23
C ARG A 883 -0.11 9.35 -4.94
N ARG A 884 0.68 8.58 -4.20
CA ARG A 884 1.78 7.76 -4.73
C ARG A 884 1.46 6.28 -4.57
N TYR A 885 1.88 5.49 -5.55
CA TYR A 885 1.77 4.04 -5.57
C TYR A 885 3.17 3.45 -5.73
N TYR A 886 3.60 2.62 -4.79
CA TYR A 886 4.90 1.92 -4.87
C TYR A 886 4.75 0.54 -5.50
N GLY A 887 5.78 0.05 -6.17
CA GLY A 887 5.75 -1.24 -6.84
C GLY A 887 7.14 -1.71 -7.24
N ARG A 888 7.19 -2.64 -8.20
CA ARG A 888 8.45 -3.24 -8.68
C ARG A 888 9.33 -2.18 -9.35
N THR A 889 10.64 -2.38 -9.33
CA THR A 889 11.59 -1.48 -10.00
C THR A 889 11.33 -1.43 -11.51
N MET A 890 11.18 -0.20 -12.04
CA MET A 890 11.10 0.11 -13.46
C MET A 890 12.28 1.04 -13.78
N GLU A 891 12.98 0.84 -14.89
CA GLU A 891 13.82 1.92 -15.45
C GLU A 891 12.92 3.05 -16.01
N VAL A 892 13.49 4.09 -16.61
CA VAL A 892 12.71 5.17 -17.24
C VAL A 892 11.72 4.57 -18.23
N ASN A 893 10.42 4.71 -17.96
CA ASN A 893 9.40 4.22 -18.87
C ASN A 893 9.14 5.27 -19.95
N GLN A 894 9.72 5.07 -21.15
CA GLN A 894 9.55 5.96 -22.30
C GLN A 894 8.41 5.53 -23.24
N GLY A 895 7.41 4.82 -22.74
CA GLY A 895 6.27 4.39 -23.54
C GLY A 895 5.11 3.98 -22.64
N ALA A 896 4.17 4.90 -22.43
CA ALA A 896 2.99 4.63 -21.64
C ALA A 896 1.77 5.36 -22.20
N THR A 897 0.59 4.79 -21.99
CA THR A 897 -0.67 5.38 -22.43
C THR A 897 -1.80 5.05 -21.46
N PHE A 898 -2.74 5.98 -21.32
CA PHE A 898 -3.97 5.73 -20.59
C PHE A 898 -5.10 5.37 -21.54
N TYR A 899 -5.69 4.20 -21.35
CA TYR A 899 -6.76 3.70 -22.19
C TYR A 899 -7.81 2.96 -21.38
N ASN A 900 -9.08 3.34 -21.59
CA ASN A 900 -10.25 2.69 -20.97
C ASN A 900 -10.13 2.52 -19.44
N GLY A 901 -9.74 3.58 -18.74
CA GLY A 901 -9.64 3.60 -17.28
C GLY A 901 -8.39 2.93 -16.71
N LYS A 902 -7.40 2.61 -17.55
CA LYS A 902 -6.21 1.83 -17.17
C LYS A 902 -4.95 2.45 -17.75
N ILE A 903 -3.84 2.27 -17.02
CA ILE A 903 -2.50 2.64 -17.48
C ILE A 903 -1.88 1.40 -18.12
N TYR A 904 -1.32 1.58 -19.31
CA TYR A 904 -0.53 0.60 -20.02
C TYR A 904 0.88 1.13 -20.22
N GLY A 905 1.87 0.25 -20.08
CA GLY A 905 3.27 0.59 -20.28
C GLY A 905 4.00 -0.43 -21.15
N ALA A 906 5.00 0.05 -21.88
CA ALA A 906 6.02 -0.77 -22.50
C ALA A 906 7.14 -1.06 -21.48
N PHE A 907 7.84 -2.19 -21.65
CA PHE A 907 8.94 -2.62 -20.78
C PHE A 907 9.99 -3.36 -21.61
N SER A 908 11.28 -3.13 -21.34
CA SER A 908 12.42 -3.67 -22.09
C SER A 908 12.65 -3.05 -23.47
N ARG A 909 13.92 -2.73 -23.76
CA ARG A 909 14.36 -2.14 -25.03
C ARG A 909 14.51 -3.16 -26.17
N SER A 910 15.06 -4.33 -25.85
CA SER A 910 15.42 -5.37 -26.85
C SER A 910 14.31 -6.39 -27.06
N LYS A 911 13.51 -6.65 -26.02
CA LYS A 911 12.33 -7.52 -26.07
C LYS A 911 11.13 -6.76 -25.50
N PRO A 912 10.62 -5.73 -26.19
CA PRO A 912 9.57 -4.89 -25.62
C PRO A 912 8.32 -5.72 -25.27
N HIS A 913 7.96 -5.71 -23.99
CA HIS A 913 6.77 -6.31 -23.39
C HIS A 913 5.71 -5.23 -23.17
N PHE A 914 4.45 -5.61 -23.35
CA PHE A 914 3.30 -4.78 -23.07
C PHE A 914 2.64 -5.29 -21.80
N ALA A 915 2.48 -4.43 -20.79
CA ALA A 915 1.74 -4.83 -19.61
C ALA A 915 0.87 -3.70 -19.05
N LYS A 916 -0.27 -4.13 -18.51
CA LYS A 916 -1.16 -3.27 -17.73
C LYS A 916 -0.52 -2.98 -16.38
N ILE A 917 -0.54 -1.71 -16.00
CA ILE A 917 -0.19 -1.24 -14.66
C ILE A 917 -1.50 -1.11 -13.87
N THR A 918 -1.70 -1.99 -12.90
CA THR A 918 -2.87 -1.96 -12.03
C THR A 918 -2.52 -1.21 -10.75
N LEU A 919 -3.23 -0.13 -10.49
CA LEU A 919 -3.13 0.64 -9.25
C LEU A 919 -4.09 0.05 -8.22
N HIS A 920 -3.59 -0.20 -7.02
CA HIS A 920 -4.36 -0.73 -5.92
C HIS A 920 -4.51 0.37 -4.87
N GLU A 921 -5.76 0.79 -4.68
CA GLU A 921 -6.07 1.83 -3.71
C GLU A 921 -5.87 1.31 -2.28
N PRO A 922 -5.21 2.09 -1.41
CA PRO A 922 -5.14 1.78 0.01
C PRO A 922 -6.52 1.91 0.65
N GLN A 923 -6.80 1.03 1.61
CA GLN A 923 -8.08 1.07 2.35
C GLN A 923 -8.20 2.27 3.30
N LEU A 924 -7.10 3.01 3.52
CA LEU A 924 -7.07 4.25 4.28
C LEU A 924 -6.62 5.40 3.36
N THR A 925 -7.35 6.51 3.40
CA THR A 925 -7.21 7.63 2.44
C THR A 925 -5.90 8.43 2.56
N ASN A 926 -5.16 8.25 3.65
CA ASN A 926 -3.92 8.96 3.97
C ASN A 926 -2.65 8.10 3.79
N HIS A 927 -2.77 6.94 3.15
CA HIS A 927 -1.64 6.06 2.86
C HIS A 927 -1.32 6.06 1.36
N ASP A 928 -0.06 5.72 1.05
CA ASP A 928 0.36 5.43 -0.32
C ASP A 928 -0.20 4.07 -0.75
N GLY A 929 -0.59 3.95 -2.02
CA GLY A 929 -1.07 2.70 -2.60
C GLY A 929 0.09 1.82 -3.07
N PHE A 930 -0.24 0.71 -3.71
CA PHE A 930 0.74 -0.07 -4.47
C PHE A 930 0.29 -0.28 -5.89
N TYR A 931 1.21 -0.57 -6.80
CA TYR A 931 0.88 -0.99 -8.15
C TYR A 931 1.47 -2.35 -8.48
N SER A 932 0.82 -3.06 -9.40
CA SER A 932 1.29 -4.34 -9.93
C SER A 932 1.31 -4.33 -11.45
N ILE A 933 2.30 -4.99 -12.04
CA ILE A 933 2.40 -5.21 -13.48
C ILE A 933 1.89 -6.63 -13.77
N GLU A 934 0.90 -6.78 -14.65
CA GLU A 934 0.20 -8.06 -14.91
C GLU A 934 0.96 -9.05 -15.83
N ASP A 935 2.29 -8.99 -15.84
CA ASP A 935 3.17 -9.94 -16.54
C ASP A 935 4.46 -10.22 -15.73
N TRP A 936 4.45 -11.34 -14.99
CA TRP A 936 5.56 -11.74 -14.11
C TRP A 936 6.75 -12.36 -14.85
N THR A 937 6.63 -12.57 -16.18
CA THR A 937 7.64 -13.27 -16.98
C THR A 937 8.73 -12.36 -17.54
N ILE A 938 8.53 -11.04 -17.48
CA ILE A 938 9.54 -10.05 -17.85
C ILE A 938 10.72 -10.24 -16.89
N ALA A 939 11.85 -10.75 -17.39
CA ALA A 939 13.06 -10.96 -16.60
C ALA A 939 13.95 -9.70 -16.57
N ASP A 940 13.73 -8.77 -17.50
CA ASP A 940 14.55 -7.58 -17.73
C ASP A 940 13.68 -6.31 -17.71
N TYR A 941 13.50 -5.73 -16.52
CA TYR A 941 12.85 -4.43 -16.32
C TYR A 941 13.83 -3.25 -16.41
N GLY A 942 15.11 -3.54 -16.70
CA GLY A 942 16.21 -2.59 -16.60
C GLY A 942 16.70 -2.07 -17.94
N THR A 943 15.83 -2.04 -18.96
CA THR A 943 16.13 -1.40 -20.23
C THR A 943 14.98 -0.48 -20.68
N GLU A 944 15.33 0.76 -21.04
CA GLU A 944 14.41 1.82 -21.50
C GLU A 944 13.63 1.38 -22.78
N PRO A 945 12.30 1.21 -22.70
CA PRO A 945 11.47 0.84 -23.85
C PRO A 945 11.22 2.04 -24.78
N ASN A 946 10.98 1.82 -26.07
CA ASN A 946 10.52 2.89 -26.99
C ASN A 946 8.99 3.09 -26.95
N GLY A 947 8.48 4.02 -27.76
CA GLY A 947 7.13 4.51 -27.70
C GLY A 947 6.00 3.52 -27.92
N MET A 948 4.87 3.79 -27.25
CA MET A 948 3.63 3.05 -27.43
C MET A 948 2.38 3.93 -27.38
N VAL A 949 1.36 3.53 -28.11
CA VAL A 949 0.03 4.13 -28.02
C VAL A 949 -1.05 3.10 -28.27
N ILE A 950 -2.20 3.28 -27.64
CA ILE A 950 -3.42 2.56 -27.97
C ILE A 950 -4.31 3.47 -28.81
N TYR A 951 -4.66 3.03 -30.01
CA TYR A 951 -5.51 3.78 -30.92
C TYR A 951 -6.51 2.86 -31.62
N ASP A 952 -7.80 3.18 -31.53
CA ASP A 952 -8.89 2.40 -32.15
C ASP A 952 -8.88 0.90 -31.77
N GLY A 953 -8.54 0.59 -30.51
CA GLY A 953 -8.39 -0.79 -30.03
C GLY A 953 -7.11 -1.51 -30.50
N LEU A 954 -6.25 -0.80 -31.23
CA LEU A 954 -4.95 -1.27 -31.68
C LEU A 954 -3.89 -0.83 -30.68
N TYR A 955 -3.05 -1.76 -30.28
CA TYR A 955 -1.76 -1.45 -29.69
C TYR A 955 -0.76 -1.18 -30.81
N MET A 956 -0.21 0.03 -30.83
CA MET A 956 0.87 0.42 -31.71
C MET A 956 2.14 0.62 -30.90
N ARG A 957 3.26 0.13 -31.42
CA ARG A 957 4.59 0.34 -30.81
C ARG A 957 5.66 0.57 -31.84
N THR A 958 6.73 1.22 -31.42
CA THR A 958 8.00 1.25 -32.15
C THR A 958 8.95 0.17 -31.62
N THR A 959 9.76 -0.39 -32.51
CA THR A 959 10.89 -1.24 -32.13
C THR A 959 12.18 -0.43 -32.14
N PHE A 960 13.21 -0.94 -31.47
CA PHE A 960 14.55 -0.34 -31.47
C PHE A 960 15.11 -0.13 -32.89
N ASP A 961 14.72 -0.97 -33.86
CA ASP A 961 15.16 -0.88 -35.25
C ASP A 961 14.35 0.15 -36.07
N GLY A 962 13.46 0.93 -35.45
CA GLY A 962 12.61 1.90 -36.13
C GLY A 962 11.53 1.22 -36.96
N LYS A 963 10.81 0.25 -36.40
CA LYS A 963 9.64 -0.35 -37.05
C LYS A 963 8.39 -0.09 -36.24
N LEU A 964 7.29 0.25 -36.91
CA LEU A 964 5.98 0.29 -36.27
C LEU A 964 5.32 -1.09 -36.36
N VAL A 965 4.80 -1.57 -35.23
CA VAL A 965 4.03 -2.82 -35.13
C VAL A 965 2.65 -2.49 -34.58
N ASP A 966 1.58 -2.95 -35.25
CA ASP A 966 0.20 -2.85 -34.80
C ASP A 966 -0.40 -4.22 -34.47
N MET A 967 -1.00 -4.36 -33.30
CA MET A 967 -1.64 -5.60 -32.84
C MET A 967 -2.98 -5.31 -32.14
N PRO A 968 -3.97 -6.19 -32.26
CA PRO A 968 -5.20 -6.06 -31.48
C PRO A 968 -4.93 -6.28 -29.98
N LEU A 969 -5.57 -5.47 -29.13
CA LEU A 969 -5.46 -5.60 -27.67
C LEU A 969 -6.11 -6.87 -27.08
N SER A 970 -7.02 -7.51 -27.82
CA SER A 970 -7.75 -8.72 -27.40
C SER A 970 -8.02 -9.65 -28.58
N ASN A 971 -8.30 -10.93 -28.29
CA ASN A 971 -8.73 -11.92 -29.29
C ASN A 971 -10.11 -11.61 -29.89
N ARG A 972 -10.77 -10.56 -29.39
CA ARG A 972 -12.07 -10.08 -29.83
C ARG A 972 -11.96 -8.61 -30.23
N GLN A 973 -12.62 -8.27 -31.32
CA GLN A 973 -12.91 -6.91 -31.74
C GLN A 973 -14.41 -6.68 -31.61
N GLY A 974 -14.85 -5.44 -31.40
CA GLY A 974 -16.27 -5.16 -31.21
C GLY A 974 -16.57 -3.67 -31.30
N GLY A 975 -17.85 -3.35 -31.32
CA GLY A 975 -18.28 -1.96 -31.41
C GLY A 975 -19.80 -1.83 -31.46
N GLN A 976 -20.25 -0.62 -31.79
CA GLN A 976 -21.66 -0.35 -32.06
C GLN A 976 -21.93 -0.43 -33.56
N ALA A 977 -23.06 -1.01 -33.93
CA ALA A 977 -23.52 -1.13 -35.30
C ALA A 977 -24.95 -0.62 -35.44
N ASN A 978 -25.23 0.01 -36.58
CA ASN A 978 -26.57 0.37 -36.99
C ASN A 978 -27.20 -0.79 -37.76
N ILE A 979 -28.40 -1.22 -37.36
CA ILE A 979 -29.14 -2.28 -38.03
C ILE A 979 -29.45 -1.84 -39.46
N GLY A 980 -29.09 -2.67 -40.45
CA GLY A 980 -29.21 -2.39 -41.88
C GLY A 980 -28.01 -1.69 -42.52
N LYS A 981 -26.91 -1.46 -41.78
CA LYS A 981 -25.64 -0.95 -42.32
C LYS A 981 -24.54 -2.01 -42.24
N THR A 982 -23.63 -1.99 -43.20
CA THR A 982 -22.43 -2.85 -43.19
C THR A 982 -21.47 -2.37 -42.11
N VAL A 983 -21.06 -3.30 -41.27
CA VAL A 983 -20.03 -3.15 -40.26
C VAL A 983 -18.72 -3.62 -40.87
N LYS A 984 -17.72 -2.73 -40.85
CA LYS A 984 -16.35 -3.03 -41.25
C LYS A 984 -15.54 -3.32 -39.99
N MET A 985 -15.02 -4.53 -39.91
CA MET A 985 -14.13 -5.00 -38.85
C MET A 985 -12.71 -4.50 -39.15
N PRO A 986 -12.03 -3.87 -38.18
CA PRO A 986 -10.62 -3.46 -38.31
C PRO A 986 -9.70 -4.63 -38.69
N PHE A 987 -10.00 -5.82 -38.18
CA PHE A 987 -9.28 -7.05 -38.48
C PHE A 987 -10.19 -8.10 -39.13
N ARG A 988 -9.58 -9.10 -39.77
CA ARG A 988 -10.36 -10.28 -40.14
C ARG A 988 -10.92 -10.95 -38.90
N GLY A 989 -12.17 -11.38 -38.94
CA GLY A 989 -12.79 -11.98 -37.77
C GLY A 989 -13.91 -12.98 -38.05
N SER A 990 -14.03 -13.91 -37.12
CA SER A 990 -15.01 -14.99 -37.08
C SER A 990 -15.85 -14.90 -35.79
N ASN A 991 -16.82 -15.80 -35.61
CA ASN A 991 -17.64 -15.88 -34.39
C ASN A 991 -18.32 -14.55 -33.99
N ILE A 992 -18.89 -13.84 -34.96
CA ILE A 992 -19.57 -12.56 -34.73
C ILE A 992 -20.82 -12.79 -33.87
N GLN A 993 -20.84 -12.14 -32.71
CA GLN A 993 -21.95 -12.05 -31.77
C GLN A 993 -22.55 -10.65 -31.84
N VAL A 994 -23.87 -10.54 -31.74
CA VAL A 994 -24.59 -9.26 -31.72
C VAL A 994 -25.57 -9.23 -30.55
N THR A 995 -25.59 -8.11 -29.85
CA THR A 995 -26.47 -7.87 -28.70
C THR A 995 -27.30 -6.61 -28.96
N PRO A 996 -28.64 -6.68 -28.94
CA PRO A 996 -29.47 -5.50 -29.13
C PRO A 996 -29.20 -4.42 -28.08
N THR A 997 -29.09 -3.15 -28.50
CA THR A 997 -29.11 -1.98 -27.60
C THR A 997 -30.40 -1.19 -27.70
N SER A 998 -31.33 -1.65 -28.54
CA SER A 998 -32.67 -1.11 -28.77
C SER A 998 -33.71 -2.24 -28.57
N PRO A 999 -35.03 -1.97 -28.48
CA PRO A 999 -36.05 -2.99 -28.27
C PRO A 999 -36.22 -4.00 -29.43
N VAL A 1000 -35.37 -3.94 -30.45
CA VAL A 1000 -35.34 -4.87 -31.59
C VAL A 1000 -34.57 -6.13 -31.20
N THR A 1001 -35.27 -7.20 -30.82
CA THR A 1001 -34.66 -8.44 -30.32
C THR A 1001 -34.42 -9.52 -31.38
N ASP A 1002 -34.90 -9.31 -32.60
CA ASP A 1002 -34.90 -10.29 -33.70
C ASP A 1002 -33.74 -10.07 -34.69
N LEU A 1003 -32.52 -9.96 -34.16
CA LEU A 1003 -31.32 -9.67 -34.95
C LEU A 1003 -30.68 -10.94 -35.52
N TYR A 1004 -30.11 -10.82 -36.73
CA TYR A 1004 -29.23 -11.83 -37.32
C TYR A 1004 -28.05 -11.17 -38.04
N VAL A 1005 -26.96 -11.94 -38.17
CA VAL A 1005 -25.71 -11.52 -38.80
C VAL A 1005 -25.60 -12.16 -40.19
N GLU A 1006 -25.31 -11.35 -41.19
CA GLU A 1006 -24.96 -11.80 -42.54
C GLU A 1006 -23.51 -11.42 -42.81
N VAL A 1007 -22.61 -12.39 -42.80
CA VAL A 1007 -21.18 -12.17 -43.09
C VAL A 1007 -21.01 -11.88 -44.57
N VAL A 1008 -20.38 -10.74 -44.90
CA VAL A 1008 -20.10 -10.32 -46.28
C VAL A 1008 -18.76 -10.89 -46.73
N ASP A 1009 -17.73 -10.71 -45.90
CA ASP A 1009 -16.41 -11.32 -46.06
C ASP A 1009 -15.70 -11.39 -44.70
N GLY A 1010 -14.43 -11.83 -44.69
CA GLY A 1010 -13.66 -11.95 -43.45
C GLY A 1010 -13.46 -10.64 -42.67
N GLN A 1011 -13.67 -9.46 -43.26
CA GLN A 1011 -13.58 -8.13 -42.61
C GLN A 1011 -14.91 -7.37 -42.58
N ASN A 1012 -15.99 -7.87 -43.17
CA ASN A 1012 -17.24 -7.14 -43.32
C ASN A 1012 -18.46 -8.02 -42.99
N PHE A 1013 -19.43 -7.47 -42.25
CA PHE A 1013 -20.71 -8.14 -42.00
C PHE A 1013 -21.86 -7.14 -41.90
N ASN A 1014 -23.10 -7.60 -42.09
CA ASN A 1014 -24.31 -6.82 -41.89
C ASN A 1014 -25.06 -7.33 -40.65
N VAL A 1015 -25.62 -6.43 -39.85
CA VAL A 1015 -26.62 -6.77 -38.83
C VAL A 1015 -28.00 -6.40 -39.34
N LYS A 1016 -28.92 -7.37 -39.39
CA LYS A 1016 -30.28 -7.19 -39.91
C LYS A 1016 -31.32 -7.62 -38.86
N SER A 1017 -32.52 -7.07 -38.95
CA SER A 1017 -33.69 -7.49 -38.16
C SER A 1017 -34.63 -8.30 -39.05
N VAL A 1018 -35.16 -9.41 -38.52
CA VAL A 1018 -36.13 -10.25 -39.24
C VAL A 1018 -37.42 -9.47 -39.55
N SER A 1019 -37.80 -8.53 -38.69
CA SER A 1019 -38.95 -7.64 -38.85
C SER A 1019 -38.63 -6.30 -39.52
N GLU A 1020 -37.46 -6.18 -40.16
CA GLU A 1020 -37.00 -4.98 -40.88
C GLU A 1020 -36.98 -3.69 -40.04
N LYS A 1021 -36.85 -3.82 -38.71
CA LYS A 1021 -36.79 -2.68 -37.81
C LYS A 1021 -35.40 -2.05 -37.78
N THR A 1022 -35.38 -0.72 -37.62
CA THR A 1022 -34.15 0.07 -37.47
C THR A 1022 -33.77 0.24 -36.00
N GLY A 1023 -32.47 0.32 -35.71
CA GLY A 1023 -31.97 0.54 -34.36
C GLY A 1023 -30.46 0.34 -34.28
N THR A 1024 -29.94 0.20 -33.06
CA THR A 1024 -28.53 -0.06 -32.78
C THR A 1024 -28.33 -1.40 -32.09
N CYS A 1025 -27.15 -1.98 -32.26
CA CYS A 1025 -26.70 -3.15 -31.53
C CYS A 1025 -25.21 -3.03 -31.19
N ASN A 1026 -24.78 -3.73 -30.15
CA ASN A 1026 -23.38 -4.00 -29.92
C ASN A 1026 -23.00 -5.26 -30.70
N TRP A 1027 -21.77 -5.33 -31.17
CA TRP A 1027 -21.22 -6.52 -31.81
C TRP A 1027 -19.85 -6.87 -31.24
N SER A 1028 -19.49 -8.14 -31.30
CA SER A 1028 -18.14 -8.62 -31.04
C SER A 1028 -17.80 -9.76 -31.99
N ALA A 1029 -16.58 -9.83 -32.51
CA ALA A 1029 -16.08 -10.92 -33.34
C ALA A 1029 -14.73 -11.39 -32.80
N ALA A 1030 -14.43 -12.68 -32.88
CA ALA A 1030 -13.08 -13.19 -32.69
C ALA A 1030 -12.19 -12.73 -33.86
N ILE A 1031 -10.94 -12.39 -33.62
CA ILE A 1031 -9.97 -12.01 -34.66
C ILE A 1031 -9.30 -13.29 -35.19
N ASP A 1032 -9.23 -13.44 -36.52
CA ASP A 1032 -8.69 -14.63 -37.21
C ASP A 1032 -7.15 -14.68 -37.24
#